data_AF-A0A9N9QCL5-F1
#
_entry.id   AF-A0A9N9QCL5-F1
#
_cell.length_a   1.000
_cell.length_b   1.000
_cell.length_c   1.000
_cell.angle_alpha   90.00
_cell.angle_beta   90.00
_cell.angle_gamma   90.00
#
_symmetry.space_group_name_H-M   'P 1'
#
loop_
_entity.id
_entity.type
_entity.pdbx_description
1 polymer ?
#
loop_
_entity_poly.entity_id
_entity_poly.type
_entity_poly.pdbx_seq_one_letter_code
_entity_poly.pdbx_strand_id
1 'polypeptide(L)'
;MQNDLIRKAMEPVLRHVSRYMSNLKTSKWIDTLLLATPEILDSNLDMRSAAEKLAKPDRFRTIVDRQPASIRPGELEYELDKYLVDMEKRVRFGFGSCLNKSRENLPLGPNSPKKNAPFAGVTFATISRIWGNAINIIIATELVTPLLRNDFSTSERLAEEFNVSATILHEIAHALYLDWQLRMYEKGMPGETWALPEPYVNGEILSELGYSWTNALFDGDMIPFRGRTMWKDARPNLGLFAFKPPGRKDKLGHDTPIAGGILPKTDYYSPVPSTHYEKVARDNFWDFGARKWGLDIVKPWFVAHSEIWDKPNATAGDTYLYKIVINADRMAGANAENAYFGRPNFSYQGLLQLTPPERVLYAQAKKDLRRRQALNRREKFRAKRVDQAQHVQAARDRWELAFSGNLAEETAKQAQQVAPLDYLEQLMFEADDHIQETLAYRREPTRDDKHAYFLLRLNRHLRGIFLKYTKVMQEHKVNPSATDSIEADLTNMLSVTALLLHNRIDVSADITKLDMDPARLKIEADMLSAFYDPKDRKLEQAEIKGVLELCEVSIKGKDWARCHTLGLFWIGCYAGHPTLPYIGRVVLSYNERLPRRWEHFYHGMRNLLDDSEIQDHDDELLRDKWIDIGKPQKKVFDAYPQAMKYFGDVAECDKNKGEMYIDPAEHCAVQ
;
A
#
# COMPACT_ATOMS: atom_id res chain seq x y z
N MET A 1 -1.94 15.58 -46.75
CA MET A 1 -0.51 15.30 -46.45
C MET A 1 0.15 14.77 -47.72
N GLN A 2 1.26 15.36 -48.18
CA GLN A 2 1.87 15.04 -49.49
C GLN A 2 2.89 13.87 -49.44
N ASN A 3 3.45 13.55 -48.27
CA ASN A 3 4.38 12.45 -48.10
C ASN A 3 3.62 11.16 -47.72
N ASP A 4 3.64 10.15 -48.59
CA ASP A 4 2.90 8.90 -48.41
C ASP A 4 3.37 8.09 -47.19
N LEU A 5 4.67 8.10 -46.88
CA LEU A 5 5.22 7.38 -45.73
C LEU A 5 4.73 8.00 -44.42
N ILE A 6 4.78 9.32 -44.30
CA ILE A 6 4.26 10.03 -43.13
C ILE A 6 2.74 9.86 -43.06
N ARG A 7 2.03 9.96 -44.19
CA ARG A 7 0.58 9.75 -44.23
C ARG A 7 0.21 8.38 -43.68
N LYS A 8 0.89 7.33 -44.13
CA LYS A 8 0.67 5.95 -43.66
C LYS A 8 0.96 5.80 -42.17
N ALA A 9 2.04 6.40 -41.67
CA ALA A 9 2.40 6.35 -40.26
C ALA A 9 1.43 7.15 -39.36
N MET A 10 0.89 8.26 -39.87
CA MET A 10 -0.03 9.14 -39.14
C MET A 10 -1.49 8.69 -39.23
N GLU A 11 -1.87 7.83 -40.17
CA GLU A 11 -3.26 7.40 -40.33
C GLU A 11 -3.87 6.82 -39.02
N PRO A 12 -3.19 5.90 -38.29
CA PRO A 12 -3.71 5.40 -37.02
C PRO A 12 -3.83 6.50 -35.96
N VAL A 13 -2.84 7.40 -35.88
CA VAL A 13 -2.82 8.55 -34.97
C VAL A 13 -4.02 9.47 -35.24
N LEU A 14 -4.21 9.87 -36.49
CA LEU A 14 -5.31 10.75 -36.90
C LEU A 14 -6.67 10.08 -36.69
N ARG A 15 -6.75 8.76 -36.86
CA ARG A 15 -7.95 7.98 -36.54
C ARG A 15 -8.24 8.01 -35.04
N HIS A 16 -7.24 7.85 -34.18
CA HIS A 16 -7.40 8.00 -32.73
C HIS A 16 -7.91 9.39 -32.38
N VAL A 17 -7.21 10.44 -32.85
CA VAL A 17 -7.63 11.85 -32.62
C VAL A 17 -9.07 12.06 -33.07
N SER A 18 -9.44 11.61 -34.28
CA SER A 18 -10.80 11.74 -34.82
C SER A 18 -11.85 11.08 -33.93
N ARG A 19 -11.52 9.95 -33.30
CA ARG A 19 -12.44 9.27 -32.37
C ARG A 19 -12.68 10.07 -31.10
N TYR A 20 -11.65 10.66 -30.51
CA TYR A 20 -11.84 11.62 -29.40
C TYR A 20 -12.69 12.81 -29.85
N MET A 21 -12.36 13.39 -31.02
CA MET A 21 -13.08 14.54 -31.58
C MET A 21 -14.57 14.24 -31.81
N SER A 22 -14.91 13.06 -32.32
CA SER A 22 -16.30 12.64 -32.55
C SER A 22 -17.12 12.43 -31.27
N ASN A 23 -16.46 12.34 -30.11
CA ASN A 23 -17.09 12.13 -28.81
C ASN A 23 -16.99 13.36 -27.88
N LEU A 24 -16.49 14.50 -28.36
CA LEU A 24 -16.31 15.72 -27.55
C LEU A 24 -17.59 16.20 -26.88
N LYS A 25 -18.75 16.02 -27.52
CA LYS A 25 -20.05 16.38 -26.94
C LYS A 25 -20.40 15.64 -25.64
N THR A 26 -19.66 14.59 -25.30
CA THR A 26 -19.81 13.87 -24.03
C THR A 26 -18.88 14.41 -22.94
N SER A 27 -17.97 15.33 -23.28
CA SER A 27 -17.01 15.89 -22.35
C SER A 27 -17.57 17.09 -21.61
N LYS A 28 -17.61 16.99 -20.28
CA LYS A 28 -17.91 18.12 -19.41
C LYS A 28 -16.92 19.27 -19.60
N TRP A 29 -15.65 18.96 -19.84
CA TRP A 29 -14.64 20.00 -20.03
C TRP A 29 -14.88 20.81 -21.31
N ILE A 30 -15.35 20.19 -22.40
CA ILE A 30 -15.72 20.93 -23.63
C ILE A 30 -16.96 21.79 -23.42
N ASP A 31 -17.94 21.29 -22.66
CA ASP A 31 -19.09 22.10 -22.22
C ASP A 31 -18.62 23.37 -21.51
N THR A 32 -17.71 23.22 -20.55
CA THR A 32 -17.14 24.32 -19.78
C THR A 32 -16.33 25.28 -20.67
N LEU A 33 -15.44 24.78 -21.54
CA LEU A 33 -14.65 25.64 -22.42
C LEU A 33 -15.51 26.47 -23.37
N LEU A 34 -16.50 25.85 -24.02
CA LEU A 34 -17.25 26.50 -25.10
C LEU A 34 -18.44 27.32 -24.60
N LEU A 35 -19.08 26.90 -23.50
CA LEU A 35 -20.38 27.43 -23.08
C LEU A 35 -20.37 28.10 -21.72
N ALA A 36 -19.36 27.90 -20.87
CA ALA A 36 -19.26 28.66 -19.63
C ALA A 36 -18.93 30.13 -19.92
N THR A 37 -19.45 31.03 -19.10
CA THR A 37 -19.11 32.45 -19.16
C THR A 37 -17.74 32.64 -18.50
N PRO A 38 -16.72 33.17 -19.21
CA PRO A 38 -15.45 33.50 -18.59
C PRO A 38 -15.62 34.62 -17.58
N GLU A 39 -15.12 34.41 -16.37
CA GLU A 39 -15.10 35.38 -15.29
C GLU A 39 -13.70 35.95 -15.13
N ILE A 40 -13.57 37.17 -14.60
CA ILE A 40 -12.27 37.71 -14.23
C ILE A 40 -11.72 36.87 -13.08
N LEU A 41 -10.45 36.48 -13.15
CA LEU A 41 -9.81 35.73 -12.07
C LEU A 41 -9.88 36.55 -10.77
N ASP A 42 -10.31 35.91 -9.68
CA ASP A 42 -10.35 36.57 -8.37
C ASP A 42 -8.98 37.18 -8.06
N SER A 43 -8.98 38.47 -7.71
CA SER A 43 -7.79 39.23 -7.34
C SER A 43 -6.96 38.59 -6.22
N ASN A 44 -7.58 37.77 -5.36
CA ASN A 44 -6.90 37.01 -4.30
C ASN A 44 -6.14 35.79 -4.83
N LEU A 45 -6.57 35.25 -5.98
CA LEU A 45 -5.91 34.14 -6.66
C LEU A 45 -4.84 34.62 -7.63
N ASP A 46 -4.98 35.83 -8.18
CA ASP A 46 -3.98 36.44 -9.05
C ASP A 46 -2.71 36.80 -8.27
N MET A 47 -1.61 36.09 -8.53
CA MET A 47 -0.34 36.27 -7.82
C MET A 47 0.54 37.41 -8.37
N ARG A 48 0.08 38.15 -9.38
CA ARG A 48 0.82 39.33 -9.91
C ARG A 48 0.98 40.43 -8.86
N SER A 49 1.97 41.29 -9.07
CA SER A 49 2.11 42.51 -8.26
C SER A 49 0.92 43.45 -8.46
N ALA A 50 0.62 44.28 -7.45
CA ALA A 50 -0.46 45.26 -7.53
C ALA A 50 -0.32 46.22 -8.73
N ALA A 51 0.92 46.58 -9.11
CA ALA A 51 1.19 47.41 -10.27
C ALA A 51 0.84 46.71 -11.59
N GLU A 52 1.15 45.42 -11.73
CA GLU A 52 0.80 44.62 -12.92
C GLU A 52 -0.71 44.37 -13.02
N LYS A 53 -1.39 44.20 -11.88
CA LYS A 53 -2.86 44.13 -11.83
C LYS A 53 -3.47 45.45 -12.28
N LEU A 54 -2.99 46.58 -11.77
CA LEU A 54 -3.47 47.91 -12.16
C LEU A 54 -3.24 48.21 -13.64
N ALA A 55 -2.11 47.79 -14.20
CA ALA A 55 -1.79 47.98 -15.62
C ALA A 55 -2.66 47.11 -16.55
N LYS A 56 -3.12 45.94 -16.07
CA LYS A 56 -3.91 44.97 -16.85
C LYS A 56 -4.93 44.24 -15.94
N PRO A 57 -6.01 44.91 -15.52
CA PRO A 57 -6.94 44.41 -14.50
C PRO A 57 -7.67 43.14 -14.94
N ASP A 58 -8.06 43.06 -16.21
CA ASP A 58 -8.87 41.97 -16.74
C ASP A 58 -8.06 40.95 -17.56
N ARG A 59 -6.75 40.85 -17.29
CA ARG A 59 -5.84 40.01 -18.09
C ARG A 59 -6.16 38.52 -17.98
N PHE A 60 -6.43 38.03 -16.77
CA PHE A 60 -6.63 36.60 -16.51
C PHE A 60 -8.09 36.29 -16.27
N ARG A 61 -8.54 35.19 -16.87
CA ARG A 61 -9.92 34.72 -16.76
C ARG A 61 -9.96 33.33 -16.14
N THR A 62 -11.08 33.00 -15.52
CA THR A 62 -11.41 31.64 -15.07
C THR A 62 -12.72 31.21 -15.72
N ILE A 63 -12.82 29.93 -16.05
CA ILE A 63 -14.06 29.29 -16.49
C ILE A 63 -14.38 28.17 -15.50
N VAL A 64 -15.64 28.12 -15.08
CA VAL A 64 -16.12 27.12 -14.13
C VAL A 64 -17.26 26.33 -14.75
N ASP A 65 -17.38 25.07 -14.34
CA ASP A 65 -18.43 24.19 -14.81
C ASP A 65 -19.82 24.85 -14.67
N ARG A 66 -20.61 24.77 -15.74
CA ARG A 66 -21.97 25.28 -15.73
C ARG A 66 -22.82 24.54 -14.70
N GLN A 67 -23.73 25.27 -14.07
CA GLN A 67 -24.68 24.66 -13.13
C GLN A 67 -25.56 23.67 -13.89
N PRO A 68 -25.89 22.49 -13.32
CA PRO A 68 -26.73 21.50 -14.02
C PRO A 68 -28.06 22.08 -14.52
N ALA A 69 -28.64 23.03 -13.78
CA ALA A 69 -29.89 23.70 -14.13
C ALA A 69 -29.80 24.61 -15.36
N SER A 70 -28.60 25.08 -15.74
CA SER A 70 -28.39 25.93 -16.92
C SER A 70 -28.02 25.15 -18.18
N ILE A 71 -27.79 23.84 -18.10
CA ILE A 71 -27.40 23.00 -19.24
C ILE A 71 -28.65 22.66 -20.06
N ARG A 72 -28.69 23.13 -21.30
CA ARG A 72 -29.79 22.83 -22.23
C ARG A 72 -29.46 21.57 -23.03
N PRO A 73 -30.36 20.58 -23.13
CA PRO A 73 -30.14 19.39 -23.95
C PRO A 73 -29.82 19.75 -25.42
N GLY A 74 -28.74 19.19 -25.97
CA GLY A 74 -28.32 19.40 -27.36
C GLY A 74 -27.59 20.71 -27.65
N GLU A 75 -27.51 21.64 -26.72
CA GLU A 75 -26.83 22.94 -26.91
C GLU A 75 -25.33 22.76 -27.21
N LEU A 76 -24.65 21.89 -26.46
CA LEU A 76 -23.25 21.58 -26.68
C LEU A 76 -22.99 20.97 -28.06
N GLU A 77 -23.84 20.04 -28.48
CA GLU A 77 -23.70 19.40 -29.80
C GLU A 77 -23.85 20.44 -30.92
N TYR A 78 -24.85 21.31 -30.81
CA TYR A 78 -25.07 22.39 -31.78
C TYR A 78 -23.89 23.38 -31.85
N GLU A 79 -23.41 23.87 -30.70
CA GLU A 79 -22.29 24.82 -30.70
C GLU A 79 -20.98 24.14 -31.13
N LEU A 80 -20.73 22.90 -30.71
CA LEU A 80 -19.55 22.15 -31.12
C LEU A 80 -19.51 21.96 -32.64
N ASP A 81 -20.61 21.57 -33.30
CA ASP A 81 -20.66 21.41 -34.75
C ASP A 81 -20.27 22.71 -35.47
N LYS A 82 -20.77 23.85 -35.00
CA LYS A 82 -20.41 25.18 -35.50
C LYS A 82 -18.93 25.48 -35.28
N TYR A 83 -18.38 25.13 -34.11
CA TYR A 83 -16.96 25.29 -33.81
C TYR A 83 -16.09 24.47 -34.78
N LEU A 84 -16.44 23.21 -35.00
CA LEU A 84 -15.66 22.31 -35.86
C LEU A 84 -15.64 22.76 -37.33
N VAL A 85 -16.78 23.24 -37.87
CA VAL A 85 -16.88 23.77 -39.25
C VAL A 85 -15.98 24.99 -39.46
N ASP A 86 -15.84 25.84 -38.45
CA ASP A 86 -14.98 27.02 -38.56
C ASP A 86 -13.51 26.69 -38.32
N MET A 87 -13.22 25.77 -37.38
CA MET A 87 -11.87 25.25 -37.17
C MET A 87 -11.33 24.61 -38.45
N GLU A 88 -12.15 23.88 -39.21
CA GLU A 88 -11.74 23.31 -40.51
C GLU A 88 -11.17 24.39 -41.46
N LYS A 89 -11.75 25.59 -41.45
CA LYS A 89 -11.32 26.70 -42.30
C LYS A 89 -10.05 27.38 -41.81
N ARG A 90 -9.78 27.39 -40.50
CA ARG A 90 -8.71 28.18 -39.87
C ARG A 90 -7.52 27.36 -39.40
N VAL A 91 -7.74 26.12 -38.95
CA VAL A 91 -6.71 25.27 -38.38
C VAL A 91 -5.87 24.63 -39.47
N ARG A 92 -4.56 24.66 -39.30
CA ARG A 92 -3.56 24.06 -40.18
C ARG A 92 -2.63 23.19 -39.36
N PHE A 93 -2.45 21.95 -39.79
CA PHE A 93 -1.49 21.03 -39.18
C PHE A 93 -0.18 21.04 -39.97
N GLY A 94 0.94 21.07 -39.25
CA GLY A 94 2.27 21.00 -39.82
C GLY A 94 3.23 20.19 -38.95
N PHE A 95 4.45 19.99 -39.47
CA PHE A 95 5.55 19.39 -38.74
C PHE A 95 6.72 20.36 -38.66
N GLY A 96 7.41 20.36 -37.52
CA GLY A 96 8.60 21.18 -37.31
C GLY A 96 9.59 20.46 -36.41
N SER A 97 10.89 20.66 -36.60
CA SER A 97 11.89 20.07 -35.71
C SER A 97 11.99 20.87 -34.42
N CYS A 98 11.93 20.17 -33.28
CA CYS A 98 12.16 20.77 -31.96
C CYS A 98 13.65 20.93 -31.62
N LEU A 99 14.54 20.32 -32.41
CA LEU A 99 15.99 20.34 -32.23
C LEU A 99 16.73 21.37 -33.08
N ASN A 100 16.06 21.90 -34.12
CA ASN A 100 16.73 22.80 -35.04
C ASN A 100 16.94 24.17 -34.39
N LYS A 101 18.21 24.61 -34.30
CA LYS A 101 18.60 25.93 -33.76
C LYS A 101 18.00 27.10 -34.55
N SER A 102 17.45 26.84 -35.74
CA SER A 102 16.76 27.84 -36.57
C SER A 102 15.45 28.38 -35.98
N ARG A 103 15.09 28.00 -34.74
CA ARG A 103 14.06 28.66 -33.93
C ARG A 103 14.31 30.16 -33.72
N GLU A 104 15.50 30.65 -34.08
CA GLU A 104 15.76 32.09 -34.27
C GLU A 104 14.76 32.79 -35.21
N ASN A 105 14.12 32.07 -36.14
CA ASN A 105 13.25 32.65 -37.17
C ASN A 105 11.75 32.32 -37.04
N LEU A 106 11.31 31.55 -36.04
CA LEU A 106 9.87 31.42 -35.77
C LEU A 106 9.39 32.70 -35.05
N PRO A 107 8.23 33.28 -35.41
CA PRO A 107 7.67 34.48 -34.78
C PRO A 107 7.08 34.15 -33.40
N LEU A 108 7.81 33.39 -32.58
CA LEU A 108 7.50 33.18 -31.18
C LEU A 108 7.96 34.46 -30.46
N GLY A 109 7.02 35.16 -29.83
CA GLY A 109 7.26 36.48 -29.24
C GLY A 109 8.48 36.54 -28.30
N PRO A 110 9.02 37.74 -28.02
CA PRO A 110 10.27 37.95 -27.28
C PRO A 110 10.32 37.33 -25.87
N ASN A 111 9.18 36.91 -25.32
CA ASN A 111 9.05 36.30 -23.99
C ASN A 111 8.89 34.76 -24.02
N SER A 112 9.02 34.10 -25.18
CA SER A 112 8.92 32.64 -25.25
C SER A 112 9.94 31.97 -24.31
N PRO A 113 9.53 30.99 -23.49
CA PRO A 113 10.42 30.30 -22.56
C PRO A 113 11.65 29.79 -23.31
N LYS A 114 12.84 30.20 -22.82
CA LYS A 114 14.20 29.93 -23.31
C LYS A 114 14.26 29.32 -24.72
N LYS A 115 14.79 30.06 -25.69
CA LYS A 115 14.99 29.76 -27.13
C LYS A 115 15.36 28.31 -27.56
N ASN A 116 15.67 27.40 -26.64
CA ASN A 116 16.09 26.02 -26.87
C ASN A 116 15.27 24.94 -26.10
N ALA A 117 14.12 25.25 -25.51
CA ALA A 117 13.29 24.22 -24.87
C ALA A 117 12.66 23.31 -25.95
N PRO A 118 12.92 21.99 -25.95
CA PRO A 118 12.26 21.07 -26.87
C PRO A 118 10.75 21.08 -26.61
N PHE A 119 9.96 20.95 -27.67
CA PHE A 119 8.50 20.89 -27.61
C PHE A 119 8.03 19.60 -28.29
N ALA A 120 6.91 19.03 -27.83
CA ALA A 120 6.26 17.90 -28.50
C ALA A 120 5.25 18.40 -29.55
N GLY A 121 4.53 19.48 -29.22
CA GLY A 121 3.65 20.24 -30.09
C GLY A 121 3.76 21.73 -29.77
N VAL A 122 3.26 22.57 -30.67
CA VAL A 122 3.01 23.97 -30.40
C VAL A 122 1.84 24.48 -31.23
N THR A 123 0.98 25.25 -30.59
CA THR A 123 -0.12 25.95 -31.24
C THR A 123 0.11 27.44 -31.21
N PHE A 124 -0.07 28.09 -32.35
CA PHE A 124 -0.01 29.53 -32.45
C PHE A 124 -0.89 30.02 -33.59
N ALA A 125 -1.43 31.21 -33.45
CA ALA A 125 -2.22 31.81 -34.51
C ALA A 125 -1.42 32.84 -35.31
N THR A 126 -1.66 32.86 -36.61
CA THR A 126 -1.11 33.83 -37.56
C THR A 126 -2.24 34.76 -37.98
N ILE A 127 -2.15 36.02 -37.56
CA ILE A 127 -2.99 37.07 -38.12
C ILE A 127 -2.30 37.62 -39.35
N SER A 128 -2.92 37.43 -40.50
CA SER A 128 -2.52 38.10 -41.72
C SER A 128 -3.69 38.86 -42.32
N ARG A 129 -3.48 40.15 -42.59
CA ARG A 129 -4.42 40.95 -43.38
C ARG A 129 -4.56 40.44 -44.83
N ILE A 130 -3.57 39.70 -45.33
CA ILE A 130 -3.49 39.25 -46.72
C ILE A 130 -3.90 37.77 -46.85
N TRP A 131 -3.49 36.93 -45.91
CA TRP A 131 -3.67 35.47 -45.98
C TRP A 131 -4.80 34.94 -45.09
N GLY A 132 -5.51 35.83 -44.40
CA GLY A 132 -6.53 35.48 -43.42
C GLY A 132 -5.96 35.10 -42.05
N ASN A 133 -6.86 34.89 -41.09
CA ASN A 133 -6.52 34.40 -39.75
C ASN A 133 -6.40 32.87 -39.81
N ALA A 134 -5.24 32.34 -39.45
CA ALA A 134 -5.00 30.90 -39.38
C ALA A 134 -4.50 30.49 -38.00
N ILE A 135 -4.83 29.29 -37.56
CA ILE A 135 -4.33 28.68 -36.33
C ILE A 135 -3.46 27.51 -36.73
N ASN A 136 -2.18 27.55 -36.40
CA ASN A 136 -1.23 26.52 -36.78
C ASN A 136 -0.96 25.61 -35.59
N ILE A 137 -1.12 24.31 -35.79
CA ILE A 137 -0.69 23.26 -34.87
C ILE A 137 0.54 22.60 -35.51
N ILE A 138 1.70 22.74 -34.88
CA ILE A 138 2.95 22.16 -35.35
C ILE A 138 3.37 21.03 -34.41
N ILE A 139 3.44 19.81 -34.94
CA ILE A 139 3.89 18.64 -34.21
C ILE A 139 5.38 18.43 -34.43
N ALA A 140 6.10 18.08 -33.37
CA ALA A 140 7.54 17.85 -33.45
C ALA A 140 7.84 16.65 -34.36
N THR A 141 8.75 16.82 -35.32
CA THR A 141 9.18 15.72 -36.20
C THR A 141 9.77 14.56 -35.41
N GLU A 142 10.46 14.86 -34.32
CA GLU A 142 11.10 13.92 -33.40
C GLU A 142 10.08 13.05 -32.66
N LEU A 143 8.84 13.54 -32.48
CA LEU A 143 7.73 12.78 -31.89
C LEU A 143 7.17 11.75 -32.87
N VAL A 144 7.17 12.07 -34.17
CA VAL A 144 6.59 11.21 -35.23
C VAL A 144 7.61 10.26 -35.84
N THR A 145 8.89 10.61 -35.82
CA THR A 145 9.96 9.80 -36.41
C THR A 145 9.97 8.34 -35.93
N PRO A 146 9.75 8.03 -34.63
CA PRO A 146 9.63 6.64 -34.17
C PRO A 146 8.60 5.82 -34.95
N LEU A 147 7.46 6.39 -35.35
CA LEU A 147 6.39 5.69 -36.09
C LEU A 147 6.81 5.25 -37.51
N LEU A 148 7.92 5.77 -38.04
CA LEU A 148 8.47 5.36 -39.33
C LEU A 148 9.28 4.07 -39.25
N ARG A 149 9.56 3.56 -38.03
CA ARG A 149 10.31 2.32 -37.82
C ARG A 149 9.43 1.08 -37.97
N ASN A 150 10.01 -0.01 -38.48
CA ASN A 150 9.30 -1.27 -38.68
C ASN A 150 9.65 -2.35 -37.64
N ASP A 151 10.50 -2.03 -36.67
CA ASP A 151 11.02 -2.96 -35.67
C ASP A 151 10.34 -2.86 -34.29
N PHE A 152 9.17 -2.23 -34.24
CA PHE A 152 8.36 -2.18 -33.02
C PHE A 152 7.51 -3.44 -32.86
N SER A 153 7.39 -3.90 -31.61
CA SER A 153 6.27 -4.73 -31.22
C SER A 153 4.95 -3.96 -31.41
N THR A 154 3.83 -4.68 -31.48
CA THR A 154 2.50 -4.07 -31.60
C THR A 154 2.23 -3.08 -30.47
N SER A 155 2.55 -3.44 -29.23
CA SER A 155 2.29 -2.59 -28.06
C SER A 155 3.17 -1.33 -28.05
N GLU A 156 4.45 -1.42 -28.43
CA GLU A 156 5.32 -0.25 -28.57
C GLU A 156 4.80 0.72 -29.64
N ARG A 157 4.39 0.20 -30.80
CA ARG A 157 3.79 1.02 -31.86
C ARG A 157 2.52 1.71 -31.41
N LEU A 158 1.63 1.00 -30.71
CA LEU A 158 0.40 1.58 -30.16
C LEU A 158 0.69 2.65 -29.09
N ALA A 159 1.72 2.46 -28.27
CA ALA A 159 2.15 3.46 -27.30
C ALA A 159 2.64 4.75 -27.98
N GLU A 160 3.44 4.63 -29.05
CA GLU A 160 3.85 5.79 -29.85
C GLU A 160 2.66 6.48 -30.50
N GLU A 161 1.76 5.72 -31.14
CA GLU A 161 0.58 6.27 -31.79
C GLU A 161 -0.31 7.02 -30.79
N PHE A 162 -0.47 6.46 -29.59
CA PHE A 162 -1.22 7.08 -28.50
C PHE A 162 -0.55 8.36 -28.00
N ASN A 163 0.78 8.36 -27.82
CA ASN A 163 1.54 9.53 -27.40
C ASN A 163 1.39 10.70 -28.39
N VAL A 164 1.56 10.43 -29.69
CA VAL A 164 1.36 11.47 -30.73
C VAL A 164 -0.09 11.95 -30.75
N SER A 165 -1.06 11.04 -30.56
CA SER A 165 -2.48 11.41 -30.49
C SER A 165 -2.78 12.33 -29.30
N ALA A 166 -2.23 12.01 -28.12
CA ALA A 166 -2.39 12.81 -26.91
C ALA A 166 -1.79 14.22 -27.09
N THR A 167 -0.60 14.32 -27.72
CA THR A 167 -0.01 15.62 -28.06
C THR A 167 -0.88 16.40 -29.04
N ILE A 168 -1.44 15.77 -30.08
CA ILE A 168 -2.33 16.48 -31.00
C ILE A 168 -3.59 16.98 -30.28
N LEU A 169 -4.18 16.17 -29.40
CA LEU A 169 -5.34 16.57 -28.61
C LEU A 169 -5.03 17.72 -27.66
N HIS A 170 -3.85 17.70 -27.03
CA HIS A 170 -3.33 18.81 -26.21
C HIS A 170 -3.29 20.10 -27.03
N GLU A 171 -2.69 20.08 -28.23
CA GLU A 171 -2.61 21.25 -29.09
C GLU A 171 -3.98 21.71 -29.65
N ILE A 172 -4.92 20.78 -29.84
CA ILE A 172 -6.29 21.13 -30.25
C ILE A 172 -7.00 21.94 -29.16
N ALA A 173 -6.74 21.70 -27.87
CA ALA A 173 -7.31 22.49 -26.78
C ALA A 173 -6.91 23.97 -26.90
N HIS A 174 -5.63 24.22 -27.18
CA HIS A 174 -5.11 25.56 -27.47
C HIS A 174 -5.77 26.18 -28.69
N ALA A 175 -5.92 25.39 -29.76
CA ALA A 175 -6.54 25.87 -30.99
C ALA A 175 -8.03 26.22 -30.82
N LEU A 176 -8.77 25.44 -30.02
CA LEU A 176 -10.16 25.74 -29.68
C LEU A 176 -10.29 27.10 -29.00
N TYR A 177 -9.39 27.39 -28.06
CA TYR A 177 -9.40 28.66 -27.35
C TYR A 177 -8.97 29.85 -28.22
N LEU A 178 -7.93 29.69 -29.04
CA LEU A 178 -7.53 30.73 -30.00
C LEU A 178 -8.64 31.04 -31.01
N ASP A 179 -9.39 30.02 -31.47
CA ASP A 179 -10.56 30.23 -32.33
C ASP A 179 -11.67 30.99 -31.61
N TRP A 180 -11.93 30.63 -30.34
CA TRP A 180 -12.85 31.38 -29.49
C TRP A 180 -12.44 32.85 -29.36
N GLN A 181 -11.17 33.14 -29.09
CA GLN A 181 -10.64 34.51 -28.99
C GLN A 181 -10.79 35.28 -30.31
N LEU A 182 -10.46 34.66 -31.46
CA LEU A 182 -10.63 35.27 -32.77
C LEU A 182 -12.08 35.72 -33.00
N ARG A 183 -13.06 34.91 -32.60
CA ARG A 183 -14.48 35.26 -32.75
C ARG A 183 -14.88 36.43 -31.87
N MET A 184 -14.41 36.47 -30.63
CA MET A 184 -14.71 37.58 -29.72
C MET A 184 -14.09 38.88 -30.21
N TYR A 185 -12.86 38.80 -30.75
CA TYR A 185 -12.20 39.91 -31.42
C TYR A 185 -12.96 40.37 -32.68
N GLU A 186 -13.38 39.46 -33.55
CA GLU A 186 -14.14 39.76 -34.78
C GLU A 186 -15.52 40.38 -34.49
N LYS A 187 -16.13 40.06 -33.34
CA LYS A 187 -17.38 40.67 -32.86
C LYS A 187 -17.18 42.04 -32.21
N GLY A 188 -15.93 42.53 -32.10
CA GLY A 188 -15.62 43.82 -31.51
C GLY A 188 -15.92 43.92 -30.01
N MET A 189 -15.81 42.80 -29.27
CA MET A 189 -16.04 42.82 -27.83
C MET A 189 -15.03 43.75 -27.12
N PRO A 190 -15.49 44.74 -26.32
CA PRO A 190 -14.61 45.68 -25.64
C PRO A 190 -13.61 44.97 -24.71
N GLY A 191 -12.33 45.34 -24.77
CA GLY A 191 -11.26 44.78 -23.93
C GLY A 191 -10.67 43.45 -24.41
N GLU A 192 -11.26 42.81 -25.41
CA GLU A 192 -10.71 41.61 -26.04
C GLU A 192 -9.56 42.02 -26.98
N THR A 193 -8.33 41.91 -26.50
CA THR A 193 -7.14 41.99 -27.34
C THR A 193 -6.75 40.59 -27.82
N TRP A 194 -6.12 40.51 -28.99
CA TRP A 194 -5.65 39.28 -29.65
C TRP A 194 -4.59 38.46 -28.85
N ALA A 195 -4.46 38.64 -27.55
CA ALA A 195 -3.41 38.02 -26.76
C ALA A 195 -3.85 37.85 -25.30
N LEU A 196 -5.14 37.57 -25.05
CA LEU A 196 -5.52 37.15 -23.72
C LEU A 196 -4.80 35.82 -23.40
N PRO A 197 -4.22 35.69 -22.21
CA PRO A 197 -3.79 34.40 -21.70
C PRO A 197 -4.95 33.40 -21.70
N GLU A 198 -4.61 32.13 -21.72
CA GLU A 198 -5.57 31.04 -21.49
C GLU A 198 -6.33 31.23 -20.17
N PRO A 199 -7.56 30.70 -20.06
CA PRO A 199 -8.31 30.77 -18.82
C PRO A 199 -7.89 29.63 -17.88
N TYR A 200 -8.04 29.85 -16.58
CA TYR A 200 -8.02 28.78 -15.60
C TYR A 200 -9.31 27.98 -15.69
N VAL A 201 -9.23 26.66 -15.71
CA VAL A 201 -10.42 25.80 -15.76
C VAL A 201 -10.72 25.26 -14.36
N ASN A 202 -11.93 25.45 -13.84
CA ASN A 202 -12.38 24.89 -12.57
C ASN A 202 -11.44 25.14 -11.37
N GLY A 203 -10.79 26.31 -11.34
CA GLY A 203 -9.84 26.66 -10.28
C GLY A 203 -8.53 25.88 -10.32
N GLU A 204 -8.18 25.30 -11.47
CA GLU A 204 -6.85 24.74 -11.69
C GLU A 204 -5.75 25.74 -11.39
N ILE A 205 -4.62 25.23 -10.92
CA ILE A 205 -3.48 26.04 -10.50
C ILE A 205 -2.78 26.67 -11.73
N LEU A 206 -2.85 25.98 -12.87
CA LEU A 206 -2.13 26.31 -14.08
C LEU A 206 -3.10 26.77 -15.17
N SER A 207 -2.81 27.92 -15.79
CA SER A 207 -3.52 28.41 -16.98
C SER A 207 -2.86 27.84 -18.24
N GLU A 208 -3.11 26.56 -18.49
CA GLU A 208 -2.63 25.86 -19.69
C GLU A 208 -3.69 24.81 -20.09
N LEU A 209 -4.43 25.11 -21.15
CA LEU A 209 -5.62 24.35 -21.56
C LEU A 209 -5.28 22.97 -22.10
N GLY A 210 -4.10 22.76 -22.67
CA GLY A 210 -3.66 21.46 -23.15
C GLY A 210 -3.47 20.47 -22.00
N TYR A 211 -2.86 20.90 -20.89
CA TYR A 211 -2.72 20.16 -19.66
C TYR A 211 -4.07 19.94 -18.98
N SER A 212 -4.91 20.98 -18.93
CA SER A 212 -6.28 20.87 -18.43
C SER A 212 -7.07 19.79 -19.20
N TRP A 213 -6.96 19.80 -20.53
CA TRP A 213 -7.66 18.87 -21.40
C TRP A 213 -7.14 17.44 -21.29
N THR A 214 -5.83 17.26 -21.32
CA THR A 214 -5.20 15.93 -21.14
C THR A 214 -5.47 15.37 -19.75
N ASN A 215 -5.49 16.19 -18.69
CA ASN A 215 -5.99 15.78 -17.38
C ASN A 215 -7.46 15.33 -17.43
N ALA A 216 -8.32 16.09 -18.10
CA ALA A 216 -9.73 15.74 -18.23
C ALA A 216 -9.95 14.43 -19.01
N LEU A 217 -9.10 14.12 -20.00
CA LEU A 217 -9.21 12.91 -20.83
C LEU A 217 -8.48 11.69 -20.26
N PHE A 218 -7.32 11.90 -19.66
CA PHE A 218 -6.37 10.84 -19.33
C PHE A 218 -5.98 10.81 -17.85
N ASP A 219 -6.52 11.73 -17.03
CA ASP A 219 -6.11 11.92 -15.63
C ASP A 219 -4.59 12.17 -15.50
N GLY A 220 -4.00 12.81 -16.52
CA GLY A 220 -2.61 13.23 -16.59
C GLY A 220 -2.20 13.60 -18.02
N ASP A 221 -1.10 14.34 -18.17
CA ASP A 221 -0.41 14.51 -19.44
C ASP A 221 0.47 13.29 -19.76
N MET A 222 0.53 12.90 -21.03
CA MET A 222 1.26 11.70 -21.45
C MET A 222 2.74 12.01 -21.59
N ILE A 223 3.54 11.46 -20.68
CA ILE A 223 5.00 11.57 -20.70
C ILE A 223 5.61 10.22 -21.10
N PRO A 224 6.43 10.18 -22.15
CA PRO A 224 7.07 8.95 -22.57
C PRO A 224 8.16 8.51 -21.59
N PHE A 225 8.16 7.21 -21.26
CA PHE A 225 9.26 6.60 -20.52
C PHE A 225 10.43 6.38 -21.48
N ARG A 226 11.46 7.21 -21.34
CA ARG A 226 12.66 7.19 -22.20
C ARG A 226 13.92 7.03 -21.35
N GLY A 227 14.91 6.31 -21.89
CA GLY A 227 16.27 6.29 -21.33
C GLY A 227 16.99 7.65 -21.47
N ARG A 228 18.25 7.74 -21.01
CA ARG A 228 19.06 8.98 -20.80
C ARG A 228 19.18 9.99 -21.98
N THR A 229 18.69 9.72 -23.20
CA THR A 229 18.88 10.58 -24.40
C THR A 229 17.57 10.95 -25.10
N MET A 230 16.83 11.90 -24.51
CA MET A 230 15.41 12.20 -24.82
C MET A 230 15.05 12.63 -26.26
N TRP A 231 16.00 13.15 -27.06
CA TRP A 231 15.65 13.77 -28.35
C TRP A 231 16.60 13.44 -29.51
N LYS A 232 17.81 12.92 -29.26
CA LYS A 232 18.83 12.81 -30.32
C LYS A 232 18.67 11.61 -31.25
N ASP A 233 17.98 10.56 -30.83
CA ASP A 233 18.14 9.23 -31.46
C ASP A 233 16.83 8.62 -31.99
N ALA A 234 15.68 9.34 -31.94
CA ALA A 234 14.37 8.81 -32.34
C ALA A 234 14.07 7.38 -31.84
N ARG A 235 14.52 7.07 -30.61
CA ARG A 235 14.35 5.76 -30.00
C ARG A 235 12.88 5.55 -29.58
N PRO A 236 12.38 4.32 -29.63
CA PRO A 236 11.07 4.01 -29.05
C PRO A 236 10.99 4.39 -27.58
N ASN A 237 9.79 4.80 -27.18
CA ASN A 237 9.37 4.89 -25.80
C ASN A 237 9.28 3.48 -25.22
N LEU A 238 9.85 3.27 -24.04
CA LEU A 238 9.74 2.01 -23.31
C LEU A 238 8.35 1.83 -22.65
N GLY A 239 7.53 2.88 -22.66
CA GLY A 239 6.21 2.95 -22.07
C GLY A 239 5.74 4.39 -21.97
N LEU A 240 4.54 4.61 -21.44
CA LEU A 240 4.00 5.95 -21.14
C LEU A 240 3.66 6.05 -19.66
N PHE A 241 3.84 7.25 -19.11
CA PHE A 241 3.33 7.65 -17.81
C PHE A 241 2.33 8.78 -17.99
N ALA A 242 1.28 8.78 -17.19
CA ALA A 242 0.45 9.95 -16.99
C ALA A 242 1.00 10.77 -15.84
N PHE A 243 1.42 11.99 -16.15
CA PHE A 243 1.90 12.97 -15.19
C PHE A 243 0.78 13.94 -14.83
N LYS A 244 0.61 14.30 -13.56
CA LYS A 244 -0.41 15.27 -13.16
C LYS A 244 0.18 16.68 -13.06
N PRO A 245 0.00 17.56 -14.08
CA PRO A 245 0.39 18.95 -13.98
C PRO A 245 -0.51 19.75 -13.02
N PRO A 246 0.00 20.82 -12.39
CA PRO A 246 1.42 21.19 -12.39
C PRO A 246 2.22 20.30 -11.43
N GLY A 247 3.43 19.90 -11.85
CA GLY A 247 4.42 19.28 -10.98
C GLY A 247 5.24 20.32 -10.21
N ARG A 248 6.04 19.83 -9.25
CA ARG A 248 7.02 20.60 -8.48
C ARG A 248 8.04 21.29 -9.38
N LYS A 249 8.50 20.60 -10.43
CA LYS A 249 9.57 21.07 -11.34
C LYS A 249 9.06 21.93 -12.49
N ASP A 250 7.74 22.09 -12.62
CA ASP A 250 7.17 22.97 -13.64
C ASP A 250 7.62 24.40 -13.34
N LYS A 251 8.61 24.84 -14.11
CA LYS A 251 9.09 26.22 -14.10
C LYS A 251 8.03 27.04 -14.78
N LEU A 252 7.02 27.42 -14.01
CA LEU A 252 6.01 28.36 -14.42
C LEU A 252 6.72 29.61 -14.94
N GLY A 253 6.55 29.89 -16.23
CA GLY A 253 7.08 31.11 -16.81
C GLY A 253 6.45 32.32 -16.11
N HIS A 254 7.10 33.48 -16.22
CA HIS A 254 6.58 34.75 -15.70
C HIS A 254 5.17 35.11 -16.24
N ASP A 255 4.71 34.46 -17.31
CA ASP A 255 3.42 34.68 -17.95
C ASP A 255 2.33 33.64 -17.62
N THR A 256 2.62 32.62 -16.79
CA THR A 256 1.61 31.65 -16.34
C THR A 256 1.41 31.80 -14.83
N PRO A 257 0.49 32.67 -14.37
CA PRO A 257 0.28 32.83 -12.94
C PRO A 257 -0.22 31.52 -12.35
N ILE A 258 0.08 31.34 -11.07
CA ILE A 258 -0.58 30.33 -10.26
C ILE A 258 -1.81 30.98 -9.67
N ALA A 259 -2.99 30.41 -9.87
CA ALA A 259 -4.17 30.81 -9.12
C ALA A 259 -4.14 30.16 -7.72
N GLY A 260 -3.90 30.95 -6.65
CA GLY A 260 -4.05 30.53 -5.24
C GLY A 260 -3.27 29.30 -4.74
N GLY A 261 -2.35 28.75 -5.53
CA GLY A 261 -1.78 27.42 -5.31
C GLY A 261 -0.35 27.40 -4.75
N ILE A 262 -0.11 26.49 -3.82
CA ILE A 262 1.22 25.97 -3.55
C ILE A 262 1.45 24.86 -4.59
N LEU A 263 2.49 24.97 -5.41
CA LEU A 263 2.88 23.88 -6.30
C LEU A 263 2.99 22.58 -5.50
N PRO A 264 2.52 21.43 -6.03
CA PRO A 264 2.68 20.16 -5.36
C PRO A 264 4.14 19.95 -4.93
N LYS A 265 4.33 19.47 -3.69
CA LYS A 265 5.68 19.17 -3.17
C LYS A 265 6.33 17.97 -3.88
N THR A 266 5.52 17.18 -4.57
CA THR A 266 5.88 15.93 -5.24
C THR A 266 5.25 15.90 -6.63
N ASP A 267 5.99 15.33 -7.58
CA ASP A 267 5.47 15.01 -8.91
C ASP A 267 4.78 13.64 -8.85
N TYR A 268 3.62 13.51 -9.48
CA TYR A 268 2.87 12.26 -9.56
C TYR A 268 2.94 11.70 -10.97
N TYR A 269 3.45 10.47 -11.08
CA TYR A 269 3.50 9.71 -12.34
C TYR A 269 2.75 8.39 -12.16
N SER A 270 1.87 8.09 -13.11
CA SER A 270 1.09 6.86 -13.12
C SER A 270 1.37 6.08 -14.40
N PRO A 271 1.98 4.87 -14.35
CA PRO A 271 2.27 4.11 -15.55
C PRO A 271 0.98 3.76 -16.30
N VAL A 272 0.97 3.95 -17.61
CA VAL A 272 -0.15 3.59 -18.48
C VAL A 272 0.00 2.13 -18.93
N PRO A 273 -0.89 1.21 -18.54
CA PRO A 273 -0.79 -0.19 -18.92
C PRO A 273 -0.90 -0.37 -20.44
N SER A 274 -0.18 -1.34 -21.03
CA SER A 274 -0.24 -1.55 -22.48
C SER A 274 -1.62 -1.93 -22.98
N THR A 275 -2.35 -2.69 -22.18
CA THR A 275 -3.75 -3.05 -22.42
C THR A 275 -4.66 -1.84 -22.58
N HIS A 276 -4.27 -0.65 -22.09
CA HIS A 276 -5.03 0.58 -22.26
C HIS A 276 -5.03 1.04 -23.73
N TYR A 277 -3.86 1.32 -24.30
CA TYR A 277 -3.79 1.77 -25.70
C TYR A 277 -4.19 0.66 -26.68
N GLU A 278 -4.01 -0.61 -26.33
CA GLU A 278 -4.58 -1.74 -27.10
C GLU A 278 -6.11 -1.74 -27.12
N LYS A 279 -6.76 -1.33 -26.03
CA LYS A 279 -8.22 -1.22 -25.94
C LYS A 279 -8.71 0.00 -26.72
N VAL A 280 -8.07 1.16 -26.51
CA VAL A 280 -8.42 2.42 -27.17
C VAL A 280 -8.17 2.35 -28.68
N ALA A 281 -7.25 1.51 -29.16
CA ALA A 281 -7.05 1.33 -30.59
C ALA A 281 -8.20 0.60 -31.31
N ARG A 282 -9.03 -0.16 -30.59
CA ARG A 282 -10.10 -0.98 -31.21
C ARG A 282 -11.34 -0.17 -31.52
N ASP A 283 -11.90 -0.38 -32.70
CA ASP A 283 -13.10 0.30 -33.19
C ASP A 283 -14.31 0.07 -32.25
N ASN A 284 -14.50 -1.18 -31.82
CA ASN A 284 -15.60 -1.55 -30.94
C ASN A 284 -15.57 -0.85 -29.56
N PHE A 285 -14.39 -0.45 -29.07
CA PHE A 285 -14.29 0.32 -27.85
C PHE A 285 -14.95 1.69 -28.00
N TRP A 286 -14.85 2.31 -29.18
CA TRP A 286 -15.46 3.60 -29.45
C TRP A 286 -16.95 3.48 -29.77
N ASP A 287 -17.30 2.52 -30.63
CA ASP A 287 -18.68 2.33 -31.10
C ASP A 287 -19.64 1.97 -29.96
N PHE A 288 -19.19 1.16 -29.00
CA PHE A 288 -20.01 0.71 -27.88
C PHE A 288 -19.63 1.40 -26.56
N GLY A 289 -18.33 1.57 -26.32
CA GLY A 289 -17.80 2.08 -25.06
C GLY A 289 -17.98 3.59 -24.93
N ALA A 290 -17.14 4.34 -25.65
CA ALA A 290 -17.13 5.79 -25.58
C ALA A 290 -18.49 6.40 -25.94
N ARG A 291 -19.20 5.83 -26.93
CA ARG A 291 -20.54 6.31 -27.29
C ARG A 291 -21.57 6.18 -26.16
N LYS A 292 -21.49 5.12 -25.35
CA LYS A 292 -22.47 4.86 -24.27
C LYS A 292 -22.10 5.55 -22.96
N TRP A 293 -20.82 5.59 -22.64
CA TRP A 293 -20.32 6.06 -21.33
C TRP A 293 -19.54 7.38 -21.41
N GLY A 294 -19.44 7.98 -22.59
CA GLY A 294 -18.68 9.20 -22.84
C GLY A 294 -17.18 9.02 -22.80
N LEU A 295 -16.44 10.13 -22.88
CA LEU A 295 -14.97 10.12 -22.84
C LEU A 295 -14.38 9.69 -21.48
N ASP A 296 -15.17 9.64 -20.42
CA ASP A 296 -14.71 9.19 -19.10
C ASP A 296 -14.23 7.72 -19.10
N ILE A 297 -14.80 6.86 -19.95
CA ILE A 297 -14.35 5.45 -20.07
C ILE A 297 -12.98 5.32 -20.74
N VAL A 298 -12.52 6.39 -21.40
CA VAL A 298 -11.24 6.46 -22.12
C VAL A 298 -10.08 6.83 -21.19
N LYS A 299 -10.35 7.21 -19.95
CA LYS A 299 -9.29 7.43 -18.96
C LYS A 299 -8.50 6.14 -18.72
N PRO A 300 -7.15 6.19 -18.74
CA PRO A 300 -6.32 5.08 -18.31
C PRO A 300 -6.61 4.79 -16.84
N TRP A 301 -6.92 3.52 -16.58
CA TRP A 301 -7.15 3.07 -15.21
C TRP A 301 -5.80 2.83 -14.55
N PHE A 302 -5.38 3.79 -13.74
CA PHE A 302 -4.14 3.66 -12.99
C PHE A 302 -4.33 2.71 -11.83
N VAL A 303 -3.62 1.60 -11.90
CA VAL A 303 -3.60 0.59 -10.85
C VAL A 303 -2.58 0.96 -9.77
N ALA A 304 -1.64 1.89 -10.01
CA ALA A 304 -0.69 2.39 -9.02
C ALA A 304 -0.31 3.85 -9.29
N HIS A 305 -0.09 4.64 -8.23
CA HIS A 305 0.58 5.93 -8.30
C HIS A 305 2.01 5.76 -7.80
N SER A 306 2.97 6.38 -8.47
CA SER A 306 4.34 6.48 -7.98
C SER A 306 4.61 7.92 -7.51
N GLU A 307 5.12 8.05 -6.29
CA GLU A 307 5.58 9.32 -5.74
C GLU A 307 7.11 9.38 -5.86
N ILE A 308 7.63 10.46 -6.45
CA ILE A 308 9.08 10.68 -6.54
C ILE A 308 9.50 11.65 -5.43
N TRP A 309 10.24 11.13 -4.45
CA TRP A 309 10.88 11.91 -3.39
C TRP A 309 12.37 12.10 -3.73
N ASP A 310 12.76 13.21 -4.36
CA ASP A 310 14.19 13.54 -4.50
C ASP A 310 14.74 14.05 -3.16
N LYS A 311 15.84 13.44 -2.69
CA LYS A 311 16.69 14.02 -1.63
C LYS A 311 17.32 15.32 -2.17
N PRO A 312 17.45 16.40 -1.37
CA PRO A 312 17.90 17.71 -1.85
C PRO A 312 19.30 17.79 -2.49
N ASN A 313 20.11 16.72 -2.47
CA ASN A 313 21.55 16.77 -2.80
C ASN A 313 21.99 15.79 -3.90
N ALA A 314 21.08 15.25 -4.72
CA ALA A 314 21.50 14.46 -5.89
C ALA A 314 22.23 15.38 -6.88
N THR A 315 23.52 15.14 -7.08
CA THR A 315 24.37 15.93 -7.98
C THR A 315 24.00 15.66 -9.42
N ALA A 316 24.35 16.57 -10.34
CA ALA A 316 23.98 16.52 -11.77
C ALA A 316 24.51 15.30 -12.58
N GLY A 317 25.04 14.28 -11.92
CA GLY A 317 25.40 12.97 -12.49
C GLY A 317 24.61 11.79 -11.92
N ASP A 318 23.75 12.00 -10.92
CA ASP A 318 23.00 10.94 -10.28
C ASP A 318 21.80 10.53 -11.12
N THR A 319 21.80 9.25 -11.47
CA THR A 319 20.82 8.59 -12.31
C THR A 319 19.39 8.84 -11.80
N TYR A 320 18.51 9.38 -12.64
CA TYR A 320 17.06 9.19 -12.49
C TYR A 320 16.70 7.73 -12.81
N LEU A 321 17.22 6.78 -12.04
CA LEU A 321 16.57 5.48 -11.90
C LEU A 321 15.35 5.77 -11.06
N TYR A 322 14.23 6.05 -11.74
CA TYR A 322 12.91 6.13 -11.11
C TYR A 322 12.80 4.93 -10.18
N LYS A 323 12.68 5.16 -8.86
CA LYS A 323 12.31 4.09 -7.93
C LYS A 323 10.82 3.84 -8.14
N ILE A 324 10.49 3.18 -9.25
CA ILE A 324 9.12 2.79 -9.57
C ILE A 324 8.77 1.68 -8.60
N VAL A 325 8.02 2.00 -7.55
CA VAL A 325 7.40 0.98 -6.70
C VAL A 325 6.22 0.40 -7.47
N ILE A 326 6.50 -0.54 -8.38
CA ILE A 326 5.47 -1.27 -9.14
C ILE A 326 4.83 -2.28 -8.18
N ASN A 327 3.63 -1.98 -7.69
CA ASN A 327 2.78 -2.96 -7.00
C ASN A 327 2.20 -3.95 -8.02
N ALA A 328 2.98 -4.96 -8.40
CA ALA A 328 2.63 -5.94 -9.43
C ALA A 328 1.37 -6.77 -9.09
N ASP A 329 1.07 -7.01 -7.80
CA ASP A 329 -0.04 -7.87 -7.37
C ASP A 329 -1.44 -7.28 -7.64
N ARG A 330 -1.49 -5.97 -7.88
CA ARG A 330 -2.73 -5.23 -8.16
C ARG A 330 -3.23 -5.45 -9.60
N MET A 331 -2.38 -5.98 -10.50
CA MET A 331 -2.70 -6.27 -11.91
C MET A 331 -3.55 -7.53 -12.11
N ALA A 332 -3.48 -8.51 -11.20
CA ALA A 332 -4.23 -9.77 -11.34
C ALA A 332 -5.71 -9.67 -10.90
N GLY A 333 -6.07 -8.66 -10.10
CA GLY A 333 -7.39 -8.56 -9.44
C GLY A 333 -8.48 -7.80 -10.19
N ALA A 334 -8.13 -6.84 -11.06
CA ALA A 334 -9.07 -5.85 -11.60
C ALA A 334 -9.94 -6.33 -12.76
N ASN A 335 -9.53 -7.39 -13.48
CA ASN A 335 -10.25 -7.88 -14.66
C ASN A 335 -11.54 -8.67 -14.31
N ALA A 336 -11.66 -9.20 -13.09
CA ALA A 336 -12.85 -9.92 -12.63
C ALA A 336 -13.85 -9.02 -11.86
N GLU A 337 -13.39 -7.92 -11.25
CA GLU A 337 -14.20 -7.02 -10.41
C GLU A 337 -15.16 -6.12 -11.22
N ASN A 338 -14.75 -5.67 -12.41
CA ASN A 338 -15.42 -4.55 -13.10
C ASN A 338 -16.40 -4.94 -14.20
N ALA A 339 -16.61 -6.24 -14.46
CA ALA A 339 -17.62 -6.68 -15.43
C ALA A 339 -19.05 -6.54 -14.89
N TYR A 340 -19.26 -6.40 -13.57
CA TYR A 340 -20.61 -6.50 -13.00
C TYR A 340 -21.09 -5.31 -12.11
N PHE A 341 -20.29 -4.68 -11.25
CA PHE A 341 -20.83 -3.64 -10.32
C PHE A 341 -19.81 -2.54 -9.97
N GLY A 342 -19.64 -1.55 -10.85
CA GLY A 342 -18.57 -0.55 -10.78
C GLY A 342 -18.70 0.61 -9.77
N ARG A 343 -19.09 0.40 -8.50
CA ARG A 343 -18.85 1.38 -7.40
C ARG A 343 -18.77 0.69 -6.02
N PRO A 344 -17.70 0.88 -5.22
CA PRO A 344 -17.56 0.25 -3.89
C PRO A 344 -18.49 0.81 -2.80
N ASN A 345 -19.18 1.93 -3.04
CA ASN A 345 -20.11 2.55 -2.11
C ASN A 345 -21.47 2.79 -2.77
N PHE A 346 -22.23 1.71 -2.95
CA PHE A 346 -23.64 1.82 -3.27
C PHE A 346 -24.37 2.49 -2.08
N SER A 347 -25.11 3.57 -2.33
CA SER A 347 -25.91 4.23 -1.29
C SER A 347 -26.95 3.25 -0.74
N TYR A 348 -27.39 3.43 0.51
CA TYR A 348 -28.44 2.60 1.11
C TYR A 348 -29.69 2.54 0.22
N GLN A 349 -30.06 3.66 -0.41
CA GLN A 349 -31.14 3.72 -1.40
C GLN A 349 -30.88 2.86 -2.64
N GLY A 350 -29.64 2.82 -3.14
CA GLY A 350 -29.28 1.94 -4.25
C GLY A 350 -29.35 0.45 -3.88
N LEU A 351 -29.06 0.07 -2.63
CA LEU A 351 -29.21 -1.32 -2.16
C LEU A 351 -30.67 -1.76 -2.05
N LEU A 352 -31.58 -0.83 -1.78
CA LEU A 352 -33.02 -1.11 -1.75
C LEU A 352 -33.61 -1.33 -3.15
N GLN A 353 -32.96 -0.78 -4.19
CA GLN A 353 -33.36 -0.95 -5.59
C GLN A 353 -32.88 -2.28 -6.20
N LEU A 354 -31.96 -3.00 -5.55
CA LEU A 354 -31.50 -4.31 -6.01
C LEU A 354 -32.55 -5.40 -5.70
N THR A 355 -32.78 -6.28 -6.66
CA THR A 355 -33.57 -7.50 -6.45
C THR A 355 -32.92 -8.41 -5.40
N PRO A 356 -33.66 -9.33 -4.75
CA PRO A 356 -33.08 -10.26 -3.77
C PRO A 356 -31.85 -11.05 -4.29
N PRO A 357 -31.84 -11.62 -5.51
CA PRO A 357 -30.65 -12.29 -6.05
C PRO A 357 -29.45 -11.35 -6.24
N GLU A 358 -29.69 -10.12 -6.73
CA GLU A 358 -28.63 -9.12 -6.89
C GLU A 358 -28.03 -8.68 -5.55
N ARG A 359 -28.84 -8.63 -4.49
CA ARG A 359 -28.34 -8.37 -3.12
C ARG A 359 -27.43 -9.46 -2.61
N VAL A 360 -27.72 -10.74 -2.90
CA VAL A 360 -26.84 -11.87 -2.56
C VAL A 360 -25.52 -11.75 -3.31
N LEU A 361 -25.57 -11.47 -4.61
CA LEU A 361 -24.37 -11.27 -5.43
C LEU A 361 -23.53 -10.07 -4.96
N TYR A 362 -24.19 -8.96 -4.62
CA TYR A 362 -23.52 -7.78 -4.06
C TYR A 362 -22.88 -8.08 -2.69
N ALA A 363 -23.57 -8.79 -1.81
CA ALA A 363 -23.03 -9.18 -0.51
C ALA A 363 -21.80 -10.10 -0.67
N GLN A 364 -21.86 -11.04 -1.61
CA GLN A 364 -20.73 -11.91 -1.95
C GLN A 364 -19.56 -11.10 -2.53
N ALA A 365 -19.81 -10.21 -3.49
CA ALA A 365 -18.77 -9.32 -4.05
C ALA A 365 -18.13 -8.44 -2.97
N LYS A 366 -18.91 -7.92 -2.03
CA LYS A 366 -18.41 -7.12 -0.90
C LYS A 366 -17.56 -7.96 0.07
N LYS A 367 -17.94 -9.23 0.31
CA LYS A 367 -17.15 -10.18 1.09
C LYS A 367 -15.81 -10.48 0.40
N ASP A 368 -15.84 -10.70 -0.91
CA ASP A 368 -14.64 -10.95 -1.71
C ASP A 368 -13.71 -9.73 -1.77
N LEU A 369 -14.28 -8.52 -1.89
CA LEU A 369 -13.51 -7.28 -1.82
C LEU A 369 -12.82 -7.12 -0.46
N ARG A 370 -13.54 -7.35 0.65
CA ARG A 370 -12.95 -7.31 2.01
C ARG A 370 -11.82 -8.33 2.14
N ARG A 371 -12.00 -9.55 1.62
CA ARG A 371 -10.97 -10.60 1.61
C ARG A 371 -9.72 -10.15 0.84
N ARG A 372 -9.88 -9.51 -0.32
CA ARG A 372 -8.74 -8.99 -1.12
C ARG A 372 -8.06 -7.81 -0.44
N GLN A 373 -8.82 -6.88 0.13
CA GLN A 373 -8.27 -5.76 0.89
C GLN A 373 -7.47 -6.26 2.10
N ALA A 374 -7.95 -7.29 2.80
CA ALA A 374 -7.22 -7.98 3.86
C ALA A 374 -5.90 -8.56 3.33
N LEU A 375 -5.94 -9.32 2.23
CA LEU A 375 -4.73 -9.88 1.60
C LEU A 375 -3.70 -8.80 1.23
N ASN A 376 -4.13 -7.74 0.55
CA ASN A 376 -3.27 -6.62 0.19
C ASN A 376 -2.67 -5.92 1.41
N ARG A 377 -3.44 -5.73 2.49
CA ARG A 377 -2.92 -5.16 3.74
C ARG A 377 -1.84 -6.06 4.34
N ARG A 378 -2.09 -7.36 4.41
CA ARG A 378 -1.16 -8.37 4.93
C ARG A 378 0.14 -8.42 4.13
N GLU A 379 0.06 -8.31 2.81
CA GLU A 379 1.24 -8.25 1.93
C GLU A 379 2.04 -6.97 2.12
N LYS A 380 1.36 -5.81 2.21
CA LYS A 380 2.01 -4.53 2.55
C LYS A 380 2.69 -4.57 3.91
N PHE A 381 2.02 -5.16 4.91
CA PHE A 381 2.59 -5.36 6.23
C PHE A 381 3.89 -6.18 6.13
N ARG A 382 3.87 -7.33 5.44
CA ARG A 382 5.06 -8.16 5.21
C ARG A 382 6.18 -7.42 4.46
N ALA A 383 5.85 -6.63 3.43
CA ALA A 383 6.83 -5.87 2.66
C ALA A 383 7.52 -4.79 3.51
N LYS A 384 6.75 -4.04 4.31
CA LYS A 384 7.27 -3.02 5.24
C LYS A 384 8.28 -3.60 6.24
N ARG A 385 8.15 -4.87 6.61
CA ARG A 385 9.07 -5.56 7.53
C ARG A 385 10.45 -5.80 6.96
N VAL A 386 10.62 -5.87 5.63
CA VAL A 386 11.97 -5.97 5.05
C VAL A 386 12.77 -4.71 5.39
N ASP A 387 12.17 -3.54 5.22
CA ASP A 387 12.80 -2.25 5.55
C ASP A 387 12.97 -2.10 7.07
N GLN A 388 11.94 -2.42 7.86
CA GLN A 388 12.02 -2.29 9.32
C GLN A 388 13.03 -3.27 9.95
N ALA A 389 13.17 -4.48 9.40
CA ALA A 389 14.19 -5.43 9.84
C ALA A 389 15.61 -4.89 9.62
N GLN A 390 15.85 -4.11 8.56
CA GLN A 390 17.14 -3.44 8.34
C GLN A 390 17.40 -2.37 9.39
N HIS A 391 16.37 -1.60 9.78
CA HIS A 391 16.49 -0.59 10.84
C HIS A 391 16.78 -1.23 12.21
N VAL A 392 16.05 -2.28 12.57
CA VAL A 392 16.28 -3.06 13.80
C VAL A 392 17.66 -3.70 13.79
N GLN A 393 18.08 -4.29 12.67
CA GLN A 393 19.41 -4.88 12.54
C GLN A 393 20.52 -3.82 12.66
N ALA A 394 20.38 -2.66 12.01
CA ALA A 394 21.37 -1.60 12.11
C ALA A 394 21.47 -1.03 13.54
N ALA A 395 20.35 -0.89 14.25
CA ALA A 395 20.34 -0.49 15.65
C ALA A 395 20.96 -1.57 16.55
N ARG A 396 20.69 -2.85 16.27
CA ARG A 396 21.34 -3.98 16.94
C ARG A 396 22.84 -3.99 16.74
N ASP A 397 23.33 -3.76 15.52
CA ASP A 397 24.77 -3.77 15.23
C ASP A 397 25.49 -2.64 15.97
N ARG A 398 24.87 -1.45 16.06
CA ARG A 398 25.39 -0.33 16.88
C ARG A 398 25.44 -0.70 18.36
N TRP A 399 24.40 -1.34 18.85
CA TRP A 399 24.33 -1.82 20.22
C TRP A 399 25.39 -2.90 20.51
N GLU A 400 25.48 -3.97 19.70
CA GLU A 400 26.49 -5.02 19.87
C GLU A 400 27.92 -4.45 19.79
N LEU A 401 28.18 -3.47 18.92
CA LEU A 401 29.46 -2.78 18.84
C LEU A 401 29.80 -2.04 20.16
N ALA A 402 28.81 -1.37 20.76
CA ALA A 402 28.98 -0.65 22.03
C ALA A 402 29.39 -1.56 23.21
N PHE A 403 29.04 -2.85 23.14
CA PHE A 403 29.36 -3.85 24.17
C PHE A 403 30.51 -4.81 23.78
N SER A 404 31.03 -4.71 22.55
CA SER A 404 32.07 -5.62 22.04
C SER A 404 33.48 -5.42 22.63
N GLY A 405 33.72 -4.30 23.34
CA GLY A 405 35.05 -3.93 23.82
C GLY A 405 36.00 -3.37 22.75
N ASN A 406 35.54 -3.24 21.49
CA ASN A 406 36.35 -2.76 20.36
C ASN A 406 36.39 -1.22 20.20
N LEU A 407 35.66 -0.48 21.03
CA LEU A 407 35.65 0.98 21.03
C LEU A 407 36.62 1.53 22.08
N ALA A 408 37.19 2.71 21.81
CA ALA A 408 37.93 3.46 22.83
C ALA A 408 37.02 3.70 24.05
N GLU A 409 37.58 3.66 25.26
CA GLU A 409 36.81 3.63 26.51
C GLU A 409 35.77 4.76 26.63
N GLU A 410 36.12 5.97 26.22
CA GLU A 410 35.23 7.13 26.26
C GLU A 410 34.08 7.02 25.24
N THR A 411 34.38 6.57 24.02
CA THR A 411 33.38 6.28 22.98
C THR A 411 32.48 5.12 23.37
N ALA A 412 33.02 4.10 24.04
CA ALA A 412 32.26 2.96 24.54
C ALA A 412 31.24 3.41 25.61
N LYS A 413 31.65 4.26 26.57
CA LYS A 413 30.74 4.79 27.60
C LYS A 413 29.59 5.59 27.01
N GLN A 414 29.86 6.45 26.02
CA GLN A 414 28.81 7.21 25.35
C GLN A 414 27.89 6.31 24.52
N ALA A 415 28.46 5.37 23.76
CA ALA A 415 27.68 4.42 22.96
C ALA A 415 26.80 3.51 23.83
N GLN A 416 27.29 3.08 24.99
CA GLN A 416 26.53 2.27 25.96
C GLN A 416 25.34 3.01 26.58
N GLN A 417 25.32 4.34 26.57
CA GLN A 417 24.17 5.13 27.01
C GLN A 417 23.11 5.29 25.91
N VAL A 418 23.53 5.51 24.66
CA VAL A 418 22.62 5.87 23.56
C VAL A 418 22.12 4.66 22.78
N ALA A 419 23.00 3.69 22.50
CA ALA A 419 22.68 2.56 21.64
C ALA A 419 21.57 1.63 22.19
N PRO A 420 21.47 1.35 23.51
CA PRO A 420 20.35 0.60 24.06
C PRO A 420 19.00 1.26 23.82
N LEU A 421 18.92 2.59 23.98
CA LEU A 421 17.69 3.35 23.80
C LEU A 421 17.24 3.33 22.34
N ASP A 422 18.12 3.66 21.40
CA ASP A 422 17.84 3.60 19.96
C ASP A 422 17.37 2.20 19.54
N TYR A 423 18.03 1.15 20.05
CA TYR A 423 17.64 -0.22 19.76
C TYR A 423 16.25 -0.58 20.29
N LEU A 424 15.94 -0.21 21.53
CA LEU A 424 14.63 -0.44 22.12
C LEU A 424 13.53 0.37 21.42
N GLU A 425 13.79 1.60 21.00
CA GLU A 425 12.83 2.42 20.24
C GLU A 425 12.48 1.78 18.90
N GLN A 426 13.47 1.24 18.17
CA GLN A 426 13.22 0.53 16.92
C GLN A 426 12.43 -0.76 17.13
N LEU A 427 12.71 -1.50 18.21
CA LEU A 427 11.93 -2.68 18.60
C LEU A 427 10.51 -2.32 19.02
N MET A 428 10.32 -1.20 19.73
CA MET A 428 9.02 -0.72 20.17
C MET A 428 8.14 -0.35 18.98
N PHE A 429 8.70 0.35 17.98
CA PHE A 429 8.00 0.68 16.74
C PHE A 429 7.59 -0.58 15.96
N GLU A 430 8.47 -1.58 15.88
CA GLU A 430 8.19 -2.86 15.24
C GLU A 430 7.09 -3.64 15.99
N ALA A 431 7.12 -3.65 17.33
CA ALA A 431 6.12 -4.28 18.18
C ALA A 431 4.74 -3.58 18.09
N ASP A 432 4.69 -2.25 17.99
CA ASP A 432 3.45 -1.49 17.83
C ASP A 432 2.77 -1.82 16.49
N ASP A 433 3.51 -1.72 15.38
CA ASP A 433 3.00 -2.13 14.06
C ASP A 433 2.48 -3.59 14.07
N HIS A 434 3.18 -4.47 14.80
CA HIS A 434 2.82 -5.88 14.92
C HIS A 434 1.52 -6.11 15.72
N ILE A 435 1.31 -5.40 16.84
CA ILE A 435 0.06 -5.49 17.60
C ILE A 435 -1.10 -4.90 16.79
N GLN A 436 -0.88 -3.81 16.05
CA GLN A 436 -1.91 -3.21 15.20
C GLN A 436 -2.35 -4.15 14.06
N GLU A 437 -1.41 -4.80 13.37
CA GLU A 437 -1.78 -5.79 12.35
C GLU A 437 -2.45 -7.01 12.97
N THR A 438 -2.02 -7.43 14.15
CA THR A 438 -2.68 -8.53 14.89
C THR A 438 -4.12 -8.17 15.20
N LEU A 439 -4.40 -6.97 15.73
CA LEU A 439 -5.75 -6.49 15.96
C LEU A 439 -6.58 -6.46 14.67
N ALA A 440 -6.01 -5.92 13.59
CA ALA A 440 -6.69 -5.86 12.30
C ALA A 440 -7.04 -7.27 11.80
N TYR A 441 -6.09 -8.21 11.88
CA TYR A 441 -6.30 -9.64 11.57
C TYR A 441 -7.39 -10.26 12.44
N ARG A 442 -7.42 -9.95 13.73
CA ARG A 442 -8.41 -10.49 14.68
C ARG A 442 -9.83 -9.99 14.41
N ARG A 443 -9.97 -8.74 13.96
CA ARG A 443 -11.26 -8.13 13.56
C ARG A 443 -11.78 -8.64 12.21
N GLU A 444 -10.95 -9.32 11.43
CA GLU A 444 -11.35 -9.80 10.11
C GLU A 444 -12.27 -11.01 10.17
N PRO A 445 -13.36 -11.01 9.38
CA PRO A 445 -14.23 -12.18 9.27
C PRO A 445 -13.58 -13.33 8.50
N THR A 446 -12.59 -13.05 7.66
CA THR A 446 -11.88 -14.06 6.85
C THR A 446 -10.42 -14.17 7.30
N ARG A 447 -10.21 -14.97 8.35
CA ARG A 447 -8.88 -15.28 8.88
C ARG A 447 -8.14 -16.26 7.95
N ASP A 448 -6.83 -16.09 7.84
CA ASP A 448 -5.95 -16.89 7.01
C ASP A 448 -4.86 -17.48 7.90
N ASP A 449 -4.83 -18.80 8.00
CA ASP A 449 -3.91 -19.52 8.87
C ASP A 449 -2.45 -19.22 8.52
N LYS A 450 -2.13 -18.97 7.24
CA LYS A 450 -0.77 -18.59 6.82
C LYS A 450 -0.37 -17.23 7.40
N HIS A 451 -1.32 -16.30 7.49
CA HIS A 451 -1.05 -14.99 8.07
C HIS A 451 -1.00 -15.05 9.60
N ALA A 452 -1.88 -15.82 10.26
CA ALA A 452 -1.74 -16.10 11.69
C ALA A 452 -0.37 -16.70 12.03
N TYR A 453 0.08 -17.69 11.25
CA TYR A 453 1.39 -18.31 11.44
C TYR A 453 2.53 -17.30 11.30
N PHE A 454 2.46 -16.44 10.27
CA PHE A 454 3.42 -15.37 10.08
C PHE A 454 3.46 -14.41 11.27
N LEU A 455 2.31 -13.98 11.78
CA LEU A 455 2.21 -13.10 12.94
C LEU A 455 2.76 -13.78 14.20
N LEU A 456 2.46 -15.06 14.43
CA LEU A 456 3.02 -15.83 15.55
C LEU A 456 4.54 -15.91 15.48
N ARG A 457 5.09 -16.21 14.30
CA ARG A 457 6.54 -16.27 14.10
C ARG A 457 7.21 -14.92 14.30
N LEU A 458 6.58 -13.85 13.82
CA LEU A 458 7.07 -12.48 14.03
C LEU A 458 7.06 -12.13 15.53
N ASN A 459 5.97 -12.42 16.24
CA ASN A 459 5.88 -12.19 17.68
C ASN A 459 7.03 -12.89 18.43
N ARG A 460 7.23 -14.18 18.15
CA ARG A 460 8.30 -14.99 18.74
C ARG A 460 9.68 -14.42 18.42
N HIS A 461 9.91 -14.00 17.18
CA HIS A 461 11.17 -13.39 16.77
C HIS A 461 11.47 -12.11 17.56
N LEU A 462 10.49 -11.21 17.71
CA LEU A 462 10.63 -9.97 18.46
C LEU A 462 10.89 -10.24 19.96
N ARG A 463 10.18 -11.22 20.55
CA ARG A 463 10.44 -11.66 21.93
C ARG A 463 11.85 -12.21 22.10
N GLY A 464 12.31 -13.07 21.18
CA GLY A 464 13.66 -13.64 21.22
C GLY A 464 14.74 -12.56 21.12
N ILE A 465 14.54 -11.56 20.25
CA ILE A 465 15.42 -10.40 20.17
C ILE A 465 15.44 -9.63 21.50
N PHE A 466 14.26 -9.34 22.05
CA PHE A 466 14.12 -8.59 23.30
C PHE A 466 14.75 -9.33 24.50
N LEU A 467 14.56 -10.65 24.61
CA LEU A 467 15.19 -11.47 25.64
C LEU A 467 16.73 -11.46 25.54
N LYS A 468 17.27 -11.51 24.32
CA LYS A 468 18.72 -11.39 24.10
C LYS A 468 19.24 -10.05 24.59
N TYR A 469 18.49 -8.97 24.33
CA TYR A 469 18.81 -7.65 24.84
C TYR A 469 18.84 -7.63 26.38
N THR A 470 17.76 -8.06 27.04
CA THR A 470 17.68 -8.06 28.51
C THR A 470 18.81 -8.87 29.15
N LYS A 471 19.18 -10.02 28.56
CA LYS A 471 20.27 -10.86 29.04
C LYS A 471 21.62 -10.13 29.00
N VAL A 472 21.94 -9.47 27.88
CA VAL A 472 23.19 -8.72 27.73
C VAL A 472 23.23 -7.55 28.71
N MET A 473 22.13 -6.81 28.88
CA MET A 473 22.06 -5.73 29.86
C MET A 473 22.32 -6.21 31.30
N GLN A 474 21.76 -7.37 31.66
CA GLN A 474 22.01 -8.01 32.95
C GLN A 474 23.48 -8.45 33.13
N GLU A 475 24.07 -9.10 32.12
CA GLU A 475 25.47 -9.56 32.14
C GLU A 475 26.45 -8.38 32.32
N HIS A 476 26.17 -7.24 31.68
CA HIS A 476 27.00 -6.04 31.79
C HIS A 476 26.65 -5.14 32.98
N LYS A 477 25.65 -5.51 33.79
CA LYS A 477 25.16 -4.72 34.94
C LYS A 477 24.81 -3.26 34.57
N VAL A 478 24.40 -3.04 33.32
CA VAL A 478 23.94 -1.73 32.88
C VAL A 478 22.47 -1.66 33.23
N ASN A 479 22.12 -0.78 34.16
CA ASN A 479 20.74 -0.53 34.55
C ASN A 479 20.38 0.92 34.19
N PRO A 480 20.05 1.20 32.92
CA PRO A 480 19.62 2.52 32.54
C PRO A 480 18.18 2.68 33.02
N SER A 481 17.96 3.45 34.10
CA SER A 481 16.60 3.81 34.54
C SER A 481 15.74 4.44 33.44
N ALA A 482 16.37 4.92 32.36
CA ALA A 482 15.72 5.44 31.16
C ALA A 482 15.07 4.37 30.27
N THR A 483 15.47 3.09 30.35
CA THR A 483 14.91 2.02 29.50
C THR A 483 13.78 1.24 30.16
N ASP A 484 13.66 1.29 31.50
CA ASP A 484 12.68 0.52 32.28
C ASP A 484 11.24 0.66 31.76
N SER A 485 10.81 1.88 31.42
CA SER A 485 9.46 2.12 30.88
C SER A 485 9.26 1.47 29.52
N ILE A 486 10.25 1.58 28.62
CA ILE A 486 10.17 1.02 27.26
C ILE A 486 10.20 -0.51 27.32
N GLU A 487 11.02 -1.09 28.20
CA GLU A 487 11.08 -2.53 28.42
C GLU A 487 9.77 -3.10 28.97
N ALA A 488 9.11 -2.38 29.88
CA ALA A 488 7.78 -2.73 30.38
C ALA A 488 6.72 -2.68 29.26
N ASP A 489 6.71 -1.62 28.45
CA ASP A 489 5.78 -1.46 27.34
C ASP A 489 5.97 -2.52 26.26
N LEU A 490 7.22 -2.82 25.89
CA LEU A 490 7.56 -3.90 24.97
C LEU A 490 7.09 -5.26 25.48
N THR A 491 7.34 -5.55 26.76
CA THR A 491 6.89 -6.79 27.40
C THR A 491 5.36 -6.91 27.31
N ASN A 492 4.63 -5.83 27.60
CA ASN A 492 3.18 -5.79 27.54
C ASN A 492 2.67 -5.98 26.10
N MET A 493 3.17 -5.21 25.12
CA MET A 493 2.73 -5.30 23.73
C MET A 493 2.96 -6.69 23.14
N LEU A 494 4.14 -7.26 23.33
CA LEU A 494 4.46 -8.58 22.81
C LEU A 494 3.61 -9.67 23.47
N SER A 495 3.28 -9.50 24.75
CA SER A 495 2.47 -10.47 25.50
C SER A 495 0.99 -10.40 25.15
N VAL A 496 0.42 -9.19 25.05
CA VAL A 496 -0.94 -8.99 24.53
C VAL A 496 -1.06 -9.55 23.12
N THR A 497 -0.07 -9.31 22.26
CA THR A 497 -0.08 -9.82 20.89
C THR A 497 -0.10 -11.34 20.83
N ALA A 498 0.71 -12.02 21.65
CA ALA A 498 0.66 -13.48 21.79
C ALA A 498 -0.75 -13.94 22.22
N LEU A 499 -1.32 -13.35 23.27
CA LEU A 499 -2.64 -13.72 23.77
C LEU A 499 -3.76 -13.50 22.73
N LEU A 500 -3.70 -12.41 21.96
CA LEU A 500 -4.60 -12.14 20.84
C LEU A 500 -4.51 -13.22 19.76
N LEU A 501 -3.30 -13.59 19.34
CA LEU A 501 -3.07 -14.61 18.32
C LEU A 501 -3.59 -15.98 18.75
N HIS A 502 -3.55 -16.27 20.06
CA HIS A 502 -4.04 -17.52 20.64
C HIS A 502 -5.51 -17.50 21.09
N ASN A 503 -6.29 -16.48 20.73
CA ASN A 503 -7.71 -16.33 21.12
C ASN A 503 -7.94 -16.31 22.64
N ARG A 504 -6.95 -15.91 23.46
CA ARG A 504 -7.11 -15.85 24.92
C ARG A 504 -7.74 -14.56 25.40
N ILE A 505 -7.71 -13.52 24.58
CA ILE A 505 -8.30 -12.21 24.84
C ILE A 505 -9.19 -11.81 23.65
N ASP A 506 -10.32 -11.17 23.94
CA ASP A 506 -11.25 -10.65 22.93
C ASP A 506 -10.78 -9.30 22.36
N VAL A 507 -11.06 -9.08 21.08
CA VAL A 507 -10.67 -7.92 20.28
C VAL A 507 -11.49 -6.66 20.62
N SER A 508 -12.60 -6.85 21.34
CA SER A 508 -13.49 -5.80 21.81
C SER A 508 -12.94 -5.07 23.03
N ALA A 509 -11.97 -5.67 23.74
CA ALA A 509 -11.26 -5.01 24.83
C ALA A 509 -10.39 -3.88 24.27
N ASP A 510 -10.62 -2.67 24.75
CA ASP A 510 -9.66 -1.58 24.65
C ASP A 510 -8.35 -2.09 25.29
N ILE A 511 -7.29 -2.28 24.51
CA ILE A 511 -6.03 -2.86 24.99
C ILE A 511 -5.48 -2.04 26.17
N THR A 512 -5.76 -0.74 26.20
CA THR A 512 -5.37 0.17 27.28
C THR A 512 -6.12 -0.12 28.60
N LYS A 513 -7.17 -0.94 28.56
CA LYS A 513 -8.02 -1.31 29.71
C LYS A 513 -7.91 -2.78 30.11
N LEU A 514 -6.95 -3.53 29.53
CA LEU A 514 -6.65 -4.87 30.01
C LEU A 514 -6.00 -4.78 31.40
N ASP A 515 -6.83 -4.82 32.45
CA ASP A 515 -6.41 -4.92 33.85
C ASP A 515 -5.93 -6.34 34.15
N MET A 516 -4.84 -6.72 33.49
CA MET A 516 -4.13 -7.97 33.75
C MET A 516 -2.82 -7.62 34.44
N ASP A 517 -2.55 -8.31 35.56
CA ASP A 517 -1.24 -8.28 36.22
C ASP A 517 -0.14 -8.54 35.17
N PRO A 518 0.80 -7.60 34.94
CA PRO A 518 1.88 -7.75 33.97
C PRO A 518 2.69 -9.02 34.15
N ALA A 519 2.86 -9.49 35.39
CA ALA A 519 3.55 -10.75 35.67
C ALA A 519 2.79 -11.94 35.08
N ARG A 520 1.47 -11.99 35.31
CA ARG A 520 0.59 -13.02 34.75
C ARG A 520 0.53 -12.97 33.22
N LEU A 521 0.40 -11.77 32.64
CA LEU A 521 0.38 -11.54 31.20
C LEU A 521 1.66 -12.08 30.54
N LYS A 522 2.81 -11.78 31.13
CA LYS A 522 4.11 -12.25 30.65
C LYS A 522 4.20 -13.78 30.69
N ILE A 523 3.77 -14.40 31.80
CA ILE A 523 3.79 -15.86 31.96
C ILE A 523 2.92 -16.53 30.90
N GLU A 524 1.67 -16.08 30.73
CA GLU A 524 0.76 -16.68 29.77
C GLU A 524 1.29 -16.50 28.33
N ALA A 525 1.93 -15.38 28.01
CA ALA A 525 2.52 -15.15 26.69
C ALA A 525 3.83 -15.91 26.44
N ASP A 526 4.71 -16.04 27.43
CA ASP A 526 5.93 -16.87 27.37
C ASP A 526 5.55 -18.33 27.13
N MET A 527 4.51 -18.80 27.83
CA MET A 527 3.93 -20.11 27.60
C MET A 527 3.43 -20.26 26.17
N LEU A 528 2.74 -19.29 25.59
CA LEU A 528 2.16 -19.44 24.25
C LEU A 528 3.19 -19.36 23.10
N SER A 529 4.26 -18.58 23.29
CA SER A 529 5.25 -18.30 22.23
C SER A 529 6.11 -19.51 21.85
N ALA A 530 6.24 -20.48 22.76
CA ALA A 530 7.14 -21.61 22.58
C ALA A 530 6.60 -22.75 21.68
N PHE A 531 5.38 -22.64 21.12
CA PHE A 531 4.60 -23.82 20.70
C PHE A 531 4.18 -23.92 19.23
N TYR A 532 4.66 -23.08 18.30
CA TYR A 532 4.06 -23.06 16.95
C TYR A 532 4.98 -23.27 15.73
N ASP A 533 6.25 -23.68 15.87
CA ASP A 533 7.02 -24.14 14.71
C ASP A 533 7.77 -25.45 14.99
N PRO A 534 7.22 -26.62 14.59
CA PRO A 534 7.89 -27.92 14.75
C PRO A 534 9.16 -28.05 13.89
N LYS A 535 9.48 -27.06 13.04
CA LYS A 535 10.71 -27.01 12.24
C LYS A 535 11.80 -26.11 12.85
N ASP A 536 11.53 -25.42 13.95
CA ASP A 536 12.48 -24.49 14.60
C ASP A 536 12.96 -25.01 15.96
N ARG A 537 13.58 -26.19 15.95
CA ARG A 537 14.04 -26.94 17.14
C ARG A 537 15.02 -26.18 18.05
N LYS A 538 15.78 -25.21 17.51
CA LYS A 538 16.83 -24.51 18.28
C LYS A 538 16.27 -23.42 19.21
N LEU A 539 15.20 -22.74 18.80
CA LEU A 539 14.51 -21.77 19.67
C LEU A 539 13.67 -22.47 20.74
N GLU A 540 13.20 -23.69 20.44
CA GLU A 540 12.43 -24.56 21.33
C GLU A 540 13.16 -24.82 22.65
N GLN A 541 14.47 -25.09 22.63
CA GLN A 541 15.20 -25.49 23.85
C GLN A 541 15.32 -24.39 24.91
N ALA A 542 15.59 -23.15 24.50
CA ALA A 542 15.71 -22.03 25.44
C ALA A 542 14.37 -21.68 26.08
N GLU A 543 13.29 -21.75 25.29
CA GLU A 543 11.93 -21.48 25.77
C GLU A 543 11.39 -22.63 26.62
N ILE A 544 11.61 -23.90 26.20
CA ILE A 544 11.34 -25.08 27.02
C ILE A 544 12.07 -24.93 28.36
N LYS A 545 13.37 -24.62 28.35
CA LYS A 545 14.14 -24.41 29.59
C LYS A 545 13.50 -23.33 30.48
N GLY A 546 13.10 -22.19 29.92
CA GLY A 546 12.43 -21.12 30.67
C GLY A 546 11.11 -21.57 31.28
N VAL A 547 10.26 -22.29 30.53
CA VAL A 547 9.00 -22.82 31.06
C VAL A 547 9.23 -23.89 32.13
N LEU A 548 10.28 -24.72 31.99
CA LEU A 548 10.65 -25.71 33.01
C LEU A 548 11.16 -25.05 34.28
N GLU A 549 11.95 -23.97 34.17
CA GLU A 549 12.36 -23.14 35.33
C GLU A 549 11.13 -22.54 36.02
N LEU A 550 10.12 -22.07 35.26
CA LEU A 550 8.85 -21.61 35.82
C LEU A 550 8.09 -22.72 36.54
N CYS A 551 8.07 -23.94 36.00
CA CYS A 551 7.46 -25.09 36.66
C CYS A 551 8.19 -25.39 37.98
N GLU A 552 9.52 -25.39 37.97
CA GLU A 552 10.35 -25.62 39.16
C GLU A 552 10.11 -24.56 40.24
N VAL A 553 10.07 -23.27 39.86
CA VAL A 553 9.74 -22.16 40.76
C VAL A 553 8.33 -22.30 41.32
N SER A 554 7.35 -22.65 40.48
CA SER A 554 5.94 -22.82 40.91
C SER A 554 5.79 -23.98 41.89
N ILE A 555 6.48 -25.10 41.63
CA ILE A 555 6.51 -26.27 42.49
C ILE A 555 7.15 -25.93 43.85
N LYS A 556 8.33 -25.30 43.84
CA LYS A 556 9.04 -24.91 45.07
C LYS A 556 8.26 -23.85 45.86
N GLY A 557 7.62 -22.93 45.16
CA GLY A 557 6.79 -21.86 45.73
C GLY A 557 5.38 -22.31 46.14
N LYS A 558 4.99 -23.56 45.87
CA LYS A 558 3.65 -24.11 46.15
C LYS A 558 2.51 -23.32 45.48
N ASP A 559 2.76 -22.79 44.28
CA ASP A 559 1.75 -22.08 43.49
C ASP A 559 0.90 -23.09 42.69
N TRP A 560 -0.11 -23.64 43.35
CA TRP A 560 -0.93 -24.73 42.83
C TRP A 560 -1.74 -24.37 41.60
N ALA A 561 -2.25 -23.13 41.54
CA ALA A 561 -2.99 -22.63 40.37
C ALA A 561 -2.07 -22.56 39.15
N ARG A 562 -0.83 -22.10 39.35
CA ARG A 562 0.17 -22.05 38.29
C ARG A 562 0.67 -23.43 37.89
N CYS A 563 0.87 -24.35 38.84
CA CYS A 563 1.18 -25.76 38.51
C CYS A 563 0.05 -26.41 37.70
N HIS A 564 -1.21 -26.10 38.00
CA HIS A 564 -2.35 -26.59 37.21
C HIS A 564 -2.32 -26.08 35.77
N THR A 565 -2.15 -24.77 35.60
CA THR A 565 -2.06 -24.14 34.27
C THR A 565 -0.88 -24.68 33.48
N LEU A 566 0.31 -24.76 34.09
CA LEU A 566 1.53 -25.27 33.46
C LEU A 566 1.43 -26.77 33.14
N GLY A 567 0.84 -27.58 34.02
CA GLY A 567 0.71 -29.02 33.78
C GLY A 567 -0.34 -29.37 32.73
N LEU A 568 -1.51 -28.72 32.75
CA LEU A 568 -2.51 -28.88 31.67
C LEU A 568 -1.96 -28.42 30.33
N PHE A 569 -1.16 -27.35 30.36
CA PHE A 569 -0.46 -26.84 29.21
C PHE A 569 0.52 -27.88 28.62
N TRP A 570 1.42 -28.45 29.41
CA TRP A 570 2.35 -29.47 28.93
C TRP A 570 1.66 -30.75 28.43
N ILE A 571 0.52 -31.12 29.02
CA ILE A 571 -0.28 -32.26 28.54
C ILE A 571 -0.99 -31.95 27.22
N GLY A 572 -1.50 -30.72 27.06
CA GLY A 572 -2.20 -30.28 25.86
C GLY A 572 -1.27 -29.93 24.69
N CYS A 573 -0.02 -29.62 24.97
CA CYS A 573 0.98 -29.24 23.98
C CYS A 573 1.67 -30.48 23.37
N TYR A 574 1.36 -30.71 22.09
CA TYR A 574 2.06 -31.57 21.11
C TYR A 574 2.04 -33.09 21.33
N ALA A 575 1.40 -33.79 20.37
CA ALA A 575 1.53 -35.23 20.13
C ALA A 575 2.88 -35.64 19.48
N GLY A 576 3.83 -34.71 19.33
CA GLY A 576 5.08 -34.91 18.58
C GLY A 576 6.36 -34.99 19.42
N HIS A 577 6.29 -34.73 20.74
CA HIS A 577 7.42 -34.85 21.66
C HIS A 577 7.01 -35.77 22.81
N PRO A 578 7.52 -37.02 22.88
CA PRO A 578 6.99 -38.03 23.80
C PRO A 578 7.16 -37.62 25.28
N THR A 579 8.24 -36.93 25.62
CA THR A 579 8.63 -36.58 26.99
C THR A 579 7.79 -35.47 27.64
N LEU A 580 7.28 -34.50 26.86
CA LEU A 580 6.63 -33.29 27.39
C LEU A 580 5.26 -33.54 28.05
N PRO A 581 4.36 -34.36 27.50
CA PRO A 581 3.12 -34.74 28.17
C PRO A 581 3.37 -35.43 29.52
N TYR A 582 4.48 -36.15 29.66
CA TYR A 582 4.85 -36.81 30.91
C TYR A 582 5.30 -35.81 31.96
N ILE A 583 6.15 -34.84 31.58
CA ILE A 583 6.51 -33.70 32.44
C ILE A 583 5.26 -32.94 32.87
N GLY A 584 4.30 -32.71 31.97
CA GLY A 584 3.04 -32.05 32.29
C GLY A 584 2.21 -32.78 33.35
N ARG A 585 2.16 -34.11 33.27
CA ARG A 585 1.51 -34.94 34.29
C ARG A 585 2.25 -34.86 35.65
N VAL A 586 3.58 -34.82 35.65
CA VAL A 586 4.36 -34.60 36.88
C VAL A 586 4.08 -33.21 37.44
N VAL A 587 4.03 -32.16 36.63
CA VAL A 587 3.72 -30.80 37.12
C VAL A 587 2.27 -30.71 37.67
N LEU A 588 1.30 -31.36 37.02
CA LEU A 588 -0.07 -31.43 37.52
C LEU A 588 -0.20 -32.12 38.89
N SER A 589 0.66 -33.11 39.20
CA SER A 589 0.56 -33.81 40.48
C SER A 589 0.90 -32.94 41.68
N TYR A 590 1.56 -31.80 41.46
CA TYR A 590 1.82 -30.81 42.50
C TYR A 590 0.60 -29.92 42.79
N ASN A 591 -0.43 -29.90 41.93
CA ASN A 591 -1.68 -29.22 42.31
C ASN A 591 -2.47 -30.06 43.33
N GLU A 592 -2.48 -29.61 44.59
CA GLU A 592 -3.17 -30.28 45.70
C GLU A 592 -4.69 -30.34 45.55
N ARG A 593 -5.27 -29.51 44.67
CA ARG A 593 -6.72 -29.45 44.42
C ARG A 593 -7.19 -30.41 43.34
N LEU A 594 -6.29 -31.09 42.63
CA LEU A 594 -6.67 -32.04 41.59
C LEU A 594 -7.09 -33.40 42.20
N PRO A 595 -8.32 -33.89 41.90
CA PRO A 595 -8.66 -35.28 42.15
C PRO A 595 -7.65 -36.17 41.41
N ARG A 596 -7.24 -37.28 42.04
CA ARG A 596 -6.35 -38.28 41.41
C ARG A 596 -4.97 -37.75 40.98
N ARG A 597 -4.43 -36.73 41.67
CA ARG A 597 -3.05 -36.23 41.44
C ARG A 597 -1.97 -37.33 41.45
N TRP A 598 -2.21 -38.42 42.18
CA TRP A 598 -1.32 -39.59 42.23
C TRP A 598 -1.30 -40.36 40.89
N GLU A 599 -2.41 -40.42 40.15
CA GLU A 599 -2.47 -41.04 38.82
C GLU A 599 -1.65 -40.23 37.83
N HIS A 600 -1.76 -38.90 37.88
CA HIS A 600 -0.92 -38.01 37.08
C HIS A 600 0.57 -38.21 37.39
N PHE A 601 0.95 -38.24 38.66
CA PHE A 601 2.33 -38.51 39.06
C PHE A 601 2.82 -39.88 38.56
N TYR A 602 2.04 -40.93 38.81
CA TYR A 602 2.37 -42.31 38.46
C TYR A 602 2.55 -42.48 36.95
N HIS A 603 1.60 -42.02 36.14
CA HIS A 603 1.68 -42.12 34.68
C HIS A 603 2.78 -41.24 34.09
N GLY A 604 3.00 -40.04 34.65
CA GLY A 604 4.10 -39.16 34.22
C GLY A 604 5.47 -39.79 34.51
N MET A 605 5.71 -40.23 35.75
CA MET A 605 6.98 -40.82 36.16
C MET A 605 7.24 -42.18 35.53
N ARG A 606 6.22 -43.05 35.41
CA ARG A 606 6.37 -44.35 34.77
C ARG A 606 6.82 -44.19 33.32
N ASN A 607 6.17 -43.30 32.57
CA ASN A 607 6.53 -43.10 31.18
C ASN A 607 7.89 -42.41 31.02
N LEU A 608 8.26 -41.47 31.91
CA LEU A 608 9.63 -40.93 31.95
C LEU A 608 10.68 -42.00 32.27
N LEU A 609 10.32 -43.10 32.94
CA LEU A 609 11.25 -44.17 33.32
C LEU A 609 11.31 -45.32 32.31
N ASP A 610 10.17 -45.67 31.69
CA ASP A 610 10.01 -46.84 30.80
C ASP A 610 10.40 -46.58 29.32
N ASP A 611 10.47 -45.33 28.86
CA ASP A 611 10.55 -45.06 27.42
C ASP A 611 11.94 -45.38 26.82
N SER A 612 12.06 -46.58 26.22
CA SER A 612 13.25 -47.03 25.47
C SER A 612 13.42 -46.32 24.12
N GLU A 613 12.47 -45.47 23.72
CA GLU A 613 12.45 -44.77 22.43
C GLU A 613 13.01 -43.34 22.49
N ILE A 614 13.45 -42.85 23.65
CA ILE A 614 14.15 -41.57 23.76
C ILE A 614 15.57 -41.73 23.17
N GLN A 615 15.71 -41.45 21.87
CA GLN A 615 16.98 -41.57 21.13
C GLN A 615 17.72 -40.23 20.96
N ASP A 616 17.12 -39.10 21.34
CA ASP A 616 17.72 -37.77 21.21
C ASP A 616 18.44 -37.36 22.51
N HIS A 617 19.68 -36.89 22.40
CA HIS A 617 20.56 -36.59 23.54
C HIS A 617 19.99 -35.46 24.43
N ASP A 618 19.23 -34.54 23.83
CA ASP A 618 18.61 -33.42 24.55
C ASP A 618 17.40 -33.86 25.40
N ASP A 619 16.69 -34.91 24.98
CA ASP A 619 15.56 -35.47 25.72
C ASP A 619 16.02 -36.24 26.98
N GLU A 620 17.21 -36.84 26.92
CA GLU A 620 17.84 -37.54 28.05
C GLU A 620 18.22 -36.55 29.18
N LEU A 621 18.75 -35.38 28.83
CA LEU A 621 19.07 -34.33 29.80
C LEU A 621 17.81 -33.78 30.50
N LEU A 622 16.74 -33.58 29.73
CA LEU A 622 15.45 -33.14 30.26
C LEU A 622 14.84 -34.20 31.20
N ARG A 623 14.88 -35.46 30.79
CA ARG A 623 14.42 -36.62 31.58
C ARG A 623 15.14 -36.69 32.93
N ASP A 624 16.47 -36.64 32.94
CA ASP A 624 17.25 -36.79 34.18
C ASP A 624 16.99 -35.68 35.19
N LYS A 625 16.88 -34.43 34.72
CA LYS A 625 16.55 -33.28 35.57
C LYS A 625 15.17 -33.45 36.23
N TRP A 626 14.17 -33.94 35.50
CA TRP A 626 12.81 -34.10 36.01
C TRP A 626 12.61 -35.33 36.88
N ILE A 627 13.36 -36.40 36.63
CA ILE A 627 13.46 -37.51 37.58
C ILE A 627 13.93 -36.98 38.93
N ASP A 628 14.94 -36.10 38.95
CA ASP A 628 15.44 -35.50 40.20
C ASP A 628 14.41 -34.60 40.89
N ILE A 629 13.70 -33.75 40.15
CA ILE A 629 12.61 -32.91 40.67
C ILE A 629 11.44 -33.76 41.21
N GLY A 630 11.17 -34.91 40.59
CA GLY A 630 10.13 -35.86 40.99
C GLY A 630 10.50 -36.75 42.19
N LYS A 631 11.80 -36.94 42.50
CA LYS A 631 12.26 -37.79 43.63
C LYS A 631 11.62 -37.46 44.99
N PRO A 632 11.42 -36.19 45.39
CA PRO A 632 10.74 -35.86 46.64
C PRO A 632 9.29 -36.32 46.67
N GLN A 633 8.52 -36.12 45.58
CA GLN A 633 7.15 -36.64 45.49
C GLN A 633 7.15 -38.17 45.35
N LYS A 634 8.13 -38.76 44.67
CA LYS A 634 8.32 -40.21 44.58
C LYS A 634 8.50 -40.81 45.97
N LYS A 635 9.28 -40.22 46.87
CA LYS A 635 9.39 -40.69 48.27
C LYS A 635 8.07 -40.60 49.03
N VAL A 636 7.29 -39.54 48.82
CA VAL A 636 5.96 -39.36 49.42
C VAL A 636 4.95 -40.37 48.84
N PHE A 637 5.02 -40.64 47.53
CA PHE A 637 4.14 -41.57 46.83
C PHE A 637 4.54 -43.03 46.96
N ASP A 638 5.82 -43.37 47.10
CA ASP A 638 6.34 -44.72 47.38
C ASP A 638 6.05 -45.12 48.84
N ALA A 639 5.81 -44.15 49.73
CA ALA A 639 5.24 -44.38 51.06
C ALA A 639 3.70 -44.59 51.02
N TYR A 640 3.03 -44.16 49.94
CA TYR A 640 1.58 -44.23 49.74
C TYR A 640 1.01 -45.64 49.44
N PRO A 641 1.74 -46.62 48.88
CA PRO A 641 1.32 -48.03 48.82
C PRO A 641 0.89 -48.60 50.18
N GLN A 642 1.44 -48.10 51.30
CA GLN A 642 0.97 -48.48 52.63
C GLN A 642 -0.41 -47.89 52.98
N ALA A 643 -0.80 -46.77 52.35
CA ALA A 643 -2.12 -46.15 52.49
C ALA A 643 -3.15 -46.65 51.46
N MET A 644 -2.73 -47.03 50.24
CA MET A 644 -3.61 -47.63 49.22
C MET A 644 -3.99 -49.08 49.52
N LYS A 645 -3.22 -49.79 50.35
CA LYS A 645 -3.64 -51.08 50.94
C LYS A 645 -4.94 -50.94 51.76
N TYR A 646 -5.25 -49.74 52.25
CA TYR A 646 -6.49 -49.43 52.99
C TYR A 646 -7.70 -49.14 52.09
N PHE A 647 -7.49 -48.80 50.82
CA PHE A 647 -8.55 -48.56 49.83
C PHE A 647 -8.75 -49.74 48.87
N GLY A 648 -7.72 -50.59 48.69
CA GLY A 648 -7.79 -51.82 47.90
C GLY A 648 -8.79 -52.85 48.42
N ASP A 649 -9.07 -52.85 49.73
CA ASP A 649 -10.02 -53.78 50.35
C ASP A 649 -11.50 -53.45 50.05
N VAL A 650 -11.80 -52.28 49.46
CA VAL A 650 -13.17 -51.88 49.06
C VAL A 650 -13.45 -52.15 47.57
N ALA A 651 -12.42 -52.46 46.79
CA ALA A 651 -12.53 -52.67 45.34
C ALA A 651 -12.39 -54.14 44.90
N GLU A 652 -12.45 -55.10 45.82
CA GLU A 652 -12.66 -56.51 45.49
C GLU A 652 -14.16 -56.83 45.47
N CYS A 653 -14.85 -56.38 44.41
CA CYS A 653 -16.06 -57.06 44.00
C CYS A 653 -16.16 -57.10 42.47
N ASP A 654 -16.19 -58.35 41.99
CA ASP A 654 -16.58 -58.84 40.67
C ASP A 654 -15.59 -58.72 39.49
N LYS A 655 -14.67 -59.69 39.43
CA LYS A 655 -13.80 -59.96 38.27
C LYS A 655 -14.49 -60.76 37.13
N ASN A 656 -15.80 -61.03 37.19
CA ASN A 656 -16.44 -61.98 36.27
C ASN A 656 -17.35 -61.39 35.18
N LYS A 657 -17.34 -60.07 34.95
CA LYS A 657 -18.02 -59.50 33.78
C LYS A 657 -17.06 -58.64 32.98
N GLY A 658 -16.46 -59.26 31.97
CA GLY A 658 -15.66 -58.59 30.96
C GLY A 658 -16.53 -57.74 30.05
N GLU A 659 -16.94 -56.57 30.53
CA GLU A 659 -17.39 -55.41 29.74
C GLU A 659 -17.49 -54.20 30.68
N MET A 660 -16.72 -53.15 30.39
CA MET A 660 -16.73 -51.91 31.17
C MET A 660 -17.93 -51.06 30.72
N TYR A 661 -19.10 -51.33 31.30
CA TYR A 661 -20.27 -50.44 31.22
C TYR A 661 -20.24 -49.50 32.42
N ILE A 662 -20.08 -48.20 32.19
CA ILE A 662 -20.35 -47.19 33.23
C ILE A 662 -21.79 -46.74 33.03
N ASP A 663 -22.65 -47.10 33.98
CA ASP A 663 -24.00 -46.58 34.12
C ASP A 663 -23.93 -45.09 34.55
N PRO A 664 -24.52 -44.13 33.80
CA PRO A 664 -24.50 -42.72 34.17
C PRO A 664 -25.41 -42.34 35.35
N ALA A 665 -26.14 -43.28 35.98
CA ALA A 665 -27.20 -42.94 36.91
C ALA A 665 -26.84 -42.83 38.41
N GLU A 666 -25.62 -43.17 38.85
CA GLU A 666 -25.25 -43.12 40.29
C GLU A 666 -24.24 -42.02 40.65
N HIS A 667 -24.43 -40.83 40.08
CA HIS A 667 -23.72 -39.60 40.49
C HIS A 667 -24.55 -38.70 41.40
N CYS A 668 -25.35 -39.31 42.28
CA CYS A 668 -26.17 -38.59 43.24
C CYS A 668 -26.31 -39.32 44.59
N ALA A 669 -25.20 -39.65 45.25
CA ALA A 669 -25.17 -39.84 46.69
C ALA A 669 -23.72 -39.73 47.21
N VAL A 670 -23.54 -38.98 48.28
CA VAL A 670 -22.27 -38.62 48.98
C VAL A 670 -21.59 -37.36 48.42
N GLN A 671 -22.12 -36.22 48.89
CA GLN A 671 -21.40 -34.96 49.07
C GLN A 671 -20.25 -35.12 50.08
#